data_AF-A0A7W1T9V5-F1
#
_entry.id   AF-A0A7W1T9V5-F1
#
_cell.length_a   1.000
_cell.length_b   1.000
_cell.length_c   1.000
_cell.angle_alpha   90.00
_cell.angle_beta   90.00
_cell.angle_gamma   90.00
#
_symmetry.space_group_name_H-M   'P 1'
#
loop_
_entity.id
_entity.type
_entity.pdbx_description
1 polymer ?
#
loop_
_entity_poly.entity_id
_entity_poly.type
_entity_poly.pdbx_seq_one_letter_code
_entity_poly.pdbx_strand_id
1 'polypeptide(L)'
;MPSPPSPWTRRGRCAWRAGQRLGSAGQGVRTRCAFTLFEIALSLGLLAFGVTSVLVLFPMGIKAQQLSRFQIYAAAKAEEMVEQFNGAHPDNATTDSEGPDLWESTGAYRSQAWDLEARLESHRYGMMALPNALAQRLDSDNDEIQQILDAFGKIYYAQPMAASDTEEMAQTQAPPQEIQKLIIGVTGHAQQDCVHMFALKNWPYTVATPSPPLHSIHLWDSWLPPVRTATGGGYWNIFQWPQVGEDWFYCWETAVIPGVAIPGTDPDLQKVFDWPEPAGSSNLPFITGAITHYGYLPYAANPLPIDRSPQVDFKDGTTTTFSSSDACIRYVQAALWYCQQKSLVAGSGITNAFWNPSALPTASAIPSFEPSTPDDKKWMQVQAMRFLSHAATSLTGWFPLTAGAPGGSVPDLTTGITIRSATLDGRAGAPDLVITNDLIHYYHERAVRLMMEFAARFPYDWAVPRPIERSIMSDYPLLQLDMYTAPLTGTIFGTGPAFGSGVAAQPAAQWRPLSPRPIRHIGLGQIYPVNQNPQYLGAPPNPMGGQDKLDGTIVPGGASGLMGNLDHYTLGRPFDASERCREIVFWTADWQSYEDFETLPSAPVDASKYPIAGPRMTGTGSASGATSYRKWEDRMWDVDFVDPHLFAFRNPEKTELFVNSNPANAPTGTDTTSWEMLNVTLDDTSSDKGSGLENRKIFNGLYGADRNFNKRIDRGPVPRSVRLRAVQVARFNFYDPRIPCLLR
;
A
#
# COMPACT_ATOMS: atom_id res chain seq x y z
N MET A 1 20.86 -4.86 35.74
CA MET A 1 20.81 -4.95 37.22
C MET A 1 19.38 -5.31 37.58
N PRO A 2 19.09 -6.48 38.18
CA PRO A 2 19.70 -6.98 39.42
C PRO A 2 20.58 -8.23 39.26
N SER A 3 21.29 -8.54 40.33
CA SER A 3 22.37 -9.51 40.54
C SER A 3 21.96 -11.00 40.58
N PRO A 4 22.81 -11.94 40.15
CA PRO A 4 22.59 -13.38 40.36
C PRO A 4 23.04 -13.84 41.75
N PRO A 5 22.39 -14.85 42.36
CA PRO A 5 22.85 -15.44 43.62
C PRO A 5 23.95 -16.49 43.42
N SER A 6 24.80 -16.58 44.44
CA SER A 6 26.04 -17.33 44.58
C SER A 6 25.91 -18.87 44.58
N PRO A 7 27.02 -19.62 44.35
CA PRO A 7 27.07 -21.06 44.51
C PRO A 7 27.42 -21.46 45.95
N TRP A 8 26.58 -22.28 46.58
CA TRP A 8 26.93 -22.99 47.81
C TRP A 8 27.11 -24.49 47.56
N THR A 9 28.31 -24.93 47.90
CA THR A 9 28.76 -26.30 48.08
C THR A 9 28.29 -26.85 49.43
N ARG A 10 27.88 -28.12 49.51
CA ARG A 10 28.39 -29.12 50.48
C ARG A 10 27.71 -30.49 50.39
N ARG A 11 28.55 -31.48 50.02
CA ARG A 11 28.82 -32.77 50.68
C ARG A 11 27.65 -33.54 51.33
N GLY A 12 27.39 -34.73 50.79
CA GLY A 12 26.94 -35.91 51.54
C GLY A 12 27.71 -37.15 51.06
N ARG A 13 28.57 -37.72 51.91
CA ARG A 13 29.26 -39.01 51.71
C ARG A 13 28.38 -40.13 52.26
N CYS A 14 28.37 -41.29 51.60
CA CYS A 14 28.24 -42.61 52.23
C CYS A 14 28.71 -43.66 51.18
N ALA A 15 29.96 -44.12 51.24
CA ALA A 15 30.40 -45.30 51.98
C ALA A 15 30.06 -46.63 51.27
N TRP A 16 30.81 -46.97 50.22
CA TRP A 16 30.94 -48.35 49.77
C TRP A 16 32.11 -49.01 50.51
N ARG A 17 31.78 -49.89 51.47
CA ARG A 17 32.73 -50.73 52.20
C ARG A 17 33.14 -51.91 51.32
N ALA A 18 34.43 -52.02 51.08
CA ALA A 18 35.10 -53.27 50.78
C ALA A 18 34.98 -54.21 52.00
N GLY A 19 34.55 -55.44 51.74
CA GLY A 19 34.41 -56.49 52.75
C GLY A 19 34.57 -57.85 52.11
N GLN A 20 35.82 -58.26 51.88
CA GLN A 20 36.20 -59.65 51.71
C GLN A 20 35.78 -60.45 52.96
N ARG A 21 35.05 -61.55 52.77
CA ARG A 21 35.11 -62.72 53.65
C ARG A 21 35.19 -63.99 52.82
N LEU A 22 36.38 -64.59 52.86
CA LEU A 22 36.58 -66.02 52.67
C LEU A 22 35.81 -66.76 53.76
N GLY A 23 35.09 -67.80 53.34
CA GLY A 23 34.35 -68.71 54.22
C GLY A 23 33.92 -69.93 53.43
N SER A 24 34.87 -70.86 53.25
CA SER A 24 34.63 -72.24 52.86
C SER A 24 33.80 -72.95 53.92
N ALA A 25 32.71 -73.62 53.52
CA ALA A 25 32.27 -74.93 54.02
C ALA A 25 30.80 -75.16 53.63
N GLY A 26 30.51 -76.34 53.10
CA GLY A 26 29.15 -76.85 52.96
C GLY A 26 28.68 -77.02 51.53
N GLN A 27 29.26 -78.01 50.83
CA GLN A 27 28.59 -78.72 49.76
C GLN A 27 27.26 -79.29 50.29
N GLY A 28 26.18 -78.53 50.12
CA GLY A 28 24.85 -79.08 49.97
C GLY A 28 24.51 -79.02 48.50
N VAL A 29 24.53 -80.16 47.82
CA VAL A 29 23.97 -80.31 46.47
C VAL A 29 22.47 -79.99 46.58
N ARG A 30 22.12 -78.70 46.54
CA ARG A 30 20.77 -78.27 46.21
C ARG A 30 20.63 -78.60 44.74
N THR A 31 20.10 -79.79 44.48
CA THR A 31 19.42 -80.13 43.23
C THR A 31 18.74 -78.86 42.73
N ARG A 32 19.21 -78.35 41.60
CA ARG A 32 18.53 -77.27 40.88
C ARG A 32 17.15 -77.84 40.55
N CYS A 33 16.17 -77.60 41.43
CA CYS A 33 14.79 -77.83 41.10
C CYS A 33 14.55 -76.98 39.86
N ALA A 34 14.40 -77.65 38.72
CA ALA A 34 13.97 -77.00 37.50
C ALA A 34 12.75 -76.14 37.86
N PHE A 35 12.69 -74.91 37.33
CA PHE A 35 11.50 -74.08 37.47
C PHE A 35 10.29 -74.94 37.18
N THR A 36 9.35 -74.95 38.12
CA THR A 36 8.13 -75.70 37.91
C THR A 36 7.42 -75.15 36.67
N LEU A 37 6.70 -76.01 35.95
CA LEU A 37 5.93 -75.60 34.77
C LEU A 37 5.00 -74.41 35.09
N PHE A 38 4.54 -74.32 36.34
CA PHE A 38 3.78 -73.19 36.86
C PHE A 38 4.58 -71.87 36.94
N GLU A 39 5.80 -71.90 37.46
CA GLU A 39 6.67 -70.71 37.52
C GLU A 39 7.08 -70.23 36.12
N ILE A 40 7.33 -71.17 35.18
CA ILE A 40 7.59 -70.84 33.77
C ILE A 40 6.35 -70.22 33.14
N ALA A 41 5.16 -70.79 33.35
CA ALA A 41 3.90 -70.27 32.83
C ALA A 41 3.58 -68.87 33.39
N LEU A 42 3.82 -68.64 34.68
CA LEU A 42 3.60 -67.34 35.32
C LEU A 42 4.61 -66.29 34.83
N SER A 43 5.88 -66.68 34.65
CA SER A 43 6.91 -65.82 34.08
C SER A 43 6.63 -65.44 32.62
N LEU A 44 6.19 -66.40 31.80
CA LEU A 44 5.75 -66.16 30.41
C LEU A 44 4.49 -65.28 30.38
N GLY A 45 3.55 -65.47 31.30
CA GLY A 45 2.36 -64.64 31.44
C GLY A 45 2.69 -63.18 31.77
N LEU A 46 3.59 -62.95 32.72
CA LEU A 46 4.07 -61.61 33.07
C LEU A 46 4.84 -60.94 31.93
N LEU A 47 5.70 -61.70 31.22
CA LEU A 47 6.41 -61.19 30.05
C LEU A 47 5.44 -60.82 28.92
N ALA A 48 4.47 -61.70 28.62
CA ALA A 48 3.45 -61.46 27.61
C ALA A 48 2.61 -60.23 27.95
N PHE A 49 2.20 -60.08 29.22
CA PHE A 49 1.50 -58.89 29.71
C PHE A 49 2.35 -57.62 29.59
N GLY A 50 3.65 -57.69 29.93
CA GLY A 50 4.58 -56.58 29.78
C GLY A 50 4.73 -56.15 28.31
N VAL A 51 4.99 -57.09 27.41
CA VAL A 51 5.14 -56.82 25.97
C VAL A 51 3.85 -56.29 25.36
N THR A 52 2.70 -56.90 25.66
CA THR A 52 1.40 -56.42 25.17
C THR A 52 1.04 -55.05 25.72
N SER A 53 1.32 -54.76 27.00
CA SER A 53 1.12 -53.43 27.58
C SER A 53 1.95 -52.37 26.87
N VAL A 54 3.23 -52.66 26.58
CA VAL A 54 4.09 -51.74 25.82
C VAL A 54 3.58 -51.58 24.38
N LEU A 55 3.22 -52.66 23.70
CA LEU A 55 2.62 -52.65 22.35
C LEU A 55 1.32 -51.83 22.27
N VAL A 56 0.49 -51.87 23.31
CA VAL A 56 -0.74 -51.06 23.42
C VAL A 56 -0.42 -49.57 23.65
N LEU A 57 0.70 -49.23 24.29
CA LEU A 57 1.14 -47.84 24.50
C LEU A 57 1.83 -47.21 23.28
N PHE A 58 2.39 -48.01 22.37
CA PHE A 58 3.09 -47.48 21.18
C PHE A 58 2.24 -46.53 20.33
N PRO A 59 0.98 -46.85 19.96
CA PRO A 59 0.13 -45.93 19.20
C PRO A 59 -0.15 -44.61 19.94
N MET A 60 -0.28 -44.65 21.28
CA MET A 60 -0.44 -43.43 22.08
C MET A 60 0.83 -42.59 22.07
N GLY A 61 2.01 -43.22 22.17
CA GLY A 61 3.30 -42.54 22.06
C GLY A 61 3.51 -41.88 20.70
N ILE A 62 3.17 -42.58 19.61
CA ILE A 62 3.25 -42.02 18.24
C ILE A 62 2.31 -40.83 18.08
N LYS A 63 1.05 -40.92 18.55
CA LYS A 63 0.10 -39.80 18.51
C LYS A 63 0.59 -38.60 19.31
N ALA A 64 1.14 -38.83 20.50
CA ALA A 64 1.70 -37.75 21.32
C ALA A 64 2.91 -37.08 20.64
N GLN A 65 3.79 -37.86 20.02
CA GLN A 65 4.92 -37.35 19.25
C GLN A 65 4.47 -36.56 18.02
N GLN A 66 3.47 -37.06 17.28
CA GLN A 66 2.87 -36.35 16.15
C GLN A 66 2.24 -35.03 16.59
N LEU A 67 1.46 -35.02 17.68
CA LEU A 67 0.86 -33.81 18.22
C LEU A 67 1.92 -32.79 18.64
N SER A 68 2.99 -33.23 19.32
CA SER A 68 4.11 -32.37 19.69
C SER A 68 4.82 -31.78 18.47
N ARG A 69 4.95 -32.55 17.39
CA ARG A 69 5.50 -32.05 16.12
C ARG A 69 4.61 -30.97 15.50
N PHE A 70 3.29 -31.18 15.47
CA PHE A 70 2.35 -30.17 14.98
C PHE A 70 2.30 -28.92 15.86
N GLN A 71 2.53 -29.03 17.17
CA GLN A 71 2.66 -27.88 18.06
C GLN A 71 3.88 -27.02 17.70
N ILE A 72 5.02 -27.65 17.37
CA ILE A 72 6.21 -26.93 16.91
C ILE A 72 5.95 -26.27 15.56
N TYR A 73 5.27 -26.96 14.62
CA TYR A 73 4.87 -26.38 13.34
C TYR A 73 3.90 -25.20 13.50
N ALA A 74 2.92 -25.31 14.40
CA ALA A 74 2.01 -24.22 14.71
C ALA A 74 2.72 -23.02 15.31
N ALA A 75 3.67 -23.23 16.23
CA ALA A 75 4.47 -22.15 16.80
C ALA A 75 5.35 -21.46 15.74
N ALA A 76 6.07 -22.23 14.93
CA ALA A 76 6.89 -21.69 13.84
C ALA A 76 6.04 -20.93 12.81
N LYS A 77 4.86 -21.46 12.45
CA LYS A 77 3.95 -20.79 11.52
C LYS A 77 3.34 -19.53 12.12
N ALA A 78 3.01 -19.52 13.41
CA ALA A 78 2.52 -18.32 14.09
C ALA A 78 3.59 -17.22 14.12
N GLU A 79 4.86 -17.57 14.37
CA GLU A 79 6.00 -16.65 14.31
C GLU A 79 6.17 -16.09 12.89
N GLU A 80 6.18 -16.95 11.86
CA GLU A 80 6.23 -16.55 10.45
C GLU A 80 5.09 -15.59 10.09
N MET A 81 3.85 -15.89 10.51
CA MET A 81 2.69 -15.03 10.27
C MET A 81 2.84 -13.66 10.91
N VAL A 82 3.36 -13.58 12.14
CA VAL A 82 3.59 -12.30 12.83
C VAL A 82 4.69 -11.50 12.14
N GLU A 83 5.79 -12.14 11.75
CA GLU A 83 6.87 -11.51 11.00
C GLU A 83 6.39 -10.99 9.64
N GLN A 84 5.68 -11.81 8.88
CA GLN A 84 5.09 -11.42 7.60
C GLN A 84 4.05 -10.32 7.76
N PHE A 85 3.20 -10.37 8.79
CA PHE A 85 2.20 -9.32 9.03
C PHE A 85 2.86 -7.96 9.27
N ASN A 86 3.99 -7.94 9.99
CA ASN A 86 4.77 -6.74 10.25
C ASN A 86 5.61 -6.29 9.04
N GLY A 87 6.11 -7.23 8.24
CA GLY A 87 6.94 -6.98 7.05
C GLY A 87 6.15 -6.72 5.77
N ALA A 88 4.86 -7.09 5.73
CA ALA A 88 4.01 -6.91 4.56
C ALA A 88 3.85 -5.43 4.24
N HIS A 89 4.39 -5.03 3.09
CA HIS A 89 4.27 -3.67 2.61
C HIS A 89 2.83 -3.44 2.14
N PRO A 90 2.16 -2.35 2.56
CA PRO A 90 0.92 -1.91 1.93
C PRO A 90 1.28 -1.30 0.56
N ASP A 91 1.73 -2.12 -0.39
CA ASP A 91 1.99 -1.63 -1.74
C ASP A 91 0.65 -1.33 -2.41
N ASN A 92 0.39 -0.04 -2.62
CA ASN A 92 -0.70 0.43 -3.46
C ASN A 92 -0.08 1.03 -4.72
N ALA A 93 0.48 0.18 -5.58
CA ALA A 93 1.12 0.66 -6.81
C ALA A 93 0.16 1.35 -7.78
N THR A 94 -1.16 1.25 -7.55
CA THR A 94 -2.13 2.06 -8.29
C THR A 94 -2.16 3.48 -7.72
N THR A 95 -1.17 4.30 -8.08
CA THR A 95 -1.21 5.77 -7.87
C THR A 95 -2.44 6.40 -8.57
N ASP A 96 -3.06 5.66 -9.52
CA ASP A 96 -4.26 6.00 -10.29
C ASP A 96 -5.57 5.35 -9.76
N SER A 97 -5.71 5.17 -8.44
CA SER A 97 -6.95 4.65 -7.81
C SER A 97 -7.85 5.73 -7.21
N GLU A 98 -7.72 6.99 -7.60
CA GLU A 98 -8.66 8.04 -7.16
C GLU A 98 -10.01 7.89 -7.90
N GLY A 99 -11.11 8.31 -7.25
CA GLY A 99 -12.45 8.16 -7.82
C GLY A 99 -13.49 9.13 -7.23
N PRO A 100 -14.58 9.42 -7.97
CA PRO A 100 -15.62 10.39 -7.61
C PRO A 100 -16.48 9.96 -6.42
N ASP A 101 -16.59 8.65 -6.19
CA ASP A 101 -17.39 8.05 -5.14
C ASP A 101 -16.57 6.96 -4.43
N LEU A 102 -16.95 6.67 -3.19
CA LEU A 102 -16.13 5.87 -2.27
C LEU A 102 -15.86 4.44 -2.79
N TRP A 103 -16.75 3.92 -3.64
CA TRP A 103 -16.71 2.58 -4.24
C TRP A 103 -15.99 2.54 -5.60
N GLU A 104 -15.35 3.64 -6.01
CA GLU A 104 -14.57 3.70 -7.25
C GLU A 104 -13.09 3.48 -7.04
N SER A 105 -12.61 3.68 -5.80
CA SER A 105 -11.22 3.43 -5.41
C SER A 105 -11.08 2.07 -4.76
N THR A 106 -10.06 1.34 -5.18
CA THR A 106 -9.60 0.14 -4.47
C THR A 106 -8.88 0.46 -3.16
N GLY A 107 -8.60 1.72 -2.88
CA GLY A 107 -7.79 2.12 -1.73
C GLY A 107 -8.41 1.82 -0.36
N ALA A 108 -9.72 1.98 -0.26
CA ALA A 108 -10.46 1.67 0.97
C ALA A 108 -11.05 0.26 0.98
N TYR A 109 -10.64 -0.59 0.04
CA TYR A 109 -11.11 -1.97 -0.04
C TYR A 109 -10.43 -2.83 1.03
N ARG A 110 -11.12 -3.92 1.40
CA ARG A 110 -10.65 -4.85 2.43
C ARG A 110 -9.29 -5.46 2.06
N SER A 111 -8.99 -5.60 0.77
CA SER A 111 -7.71 -6.09 0.24
C SER A 111 -6.49 -5.32 0.76
N GLN A 112 -6.65 -4.04 1.15
CA GLN A 112 -5.59 -3.23 1.73
C GLN A 112 -5.76 -2.98 3.23
N ALA A 113 -6.81 -3.53 3.85
CA ALA A 113 -7.06 -3.37 5.28
C ALA A 113 -5.94 -3.99 6.11
N TRP A 114 -5.65 -3.39 7.26
CA TRP A 114 -4.62 -3.83 8.20
C TRP A 114 -5.04 -5.01 9.08
N ASP A 115 -5.92 -5.87 8.56
CA ASP A 115 -6.29 -7.13 9.22
C ASP A 115 -5.27 -8.20 8.87
N LEU A 116 -4.89 -8.99 9.88
CA LEU A 116 -4.08 -10.18 9.74
C LEU A 116 -4.52 -11.04 8.55
N GLU A 117 -5.81 -11.32 8.44
CA GLU A 117 -6.36 -12.16 7.39
C GLU A 117 -6.18 -11.51 6.01
N ALA A 118 -6.56 -10.24 5.85
CA ALA A 118 -6.46 -9.57 4.55
C ALA A 118 -5.00 -9.41 4.07
N ARG A 119 -4.08 -9.14 4.99
CA ARG A 119 -2.65 -8.98 4.70
C ARG A 119 -1.99 -10.30 4.35
N LEU A 120 -2.24 -11.34 5.13
CA LEU A 120 -1.56 -12.62 4.97
C LEU A 120 -2.24 -13.53 3.94
N GLU A 121 -3.53 -13.32 3.65
CA GLU A 121 -4.28 -14.03 2.61
C GLU A 121 -3.88 -13.53 1.21
N SER A 122 -2.63 -13.81 0.85
CA SER A 122 -1.94 -13.43 -0.37
C SER A 122 -1.00 -14.58 -0.75
N HIS A 123 -0.75 -14.76 -2.05
CA HIS A 123 0.20 -15.78 -2.53
C HIS A 123 1.65 -15.54 -2.08
N ARG A 124 1.97 -14.40 -1.44
CA ARG A 124 3.32 -14.11 -0.92
C ARG A 124 3.51 -14.40 0.57
N TYR A 125 2.43 -14.32 1.35
CA TYR A 125 2.50 -14.28 2.81
C TYR A 125 1.90 -15.52 3.46
N GLY A 126 1.89 -16.63 2.73
CA GLY A 126 1.89 -17.94 3.35
C GLY A 126 0.59 -18.45 3.95
N MET A 127 -0.53 -17.74 3.80
CA MET A 127 -1.87 -18.22 4.16
C MET A 127 -2.80 -18.24 2.94
N MET A 128 -3.37 -19.41 2.68
CA MET A 128 -4.37 -19.60 1.63
C MET A 128 -5.69 -20.00 2.27
N ALA A 129 -6.79 -19.38 1.86
CA ALA A 129 -8.10 -19.75 2.37
C ALA A 129 -8.52 -21.12 1.81
N LEU A 130 -8.82 -22.05 2.71
CA LEU A 130 -9.32 -23.37 2.40
C LEU A 130 -10.69 -23.23 1.70
N PRO A 131 -10.93 -23.94 0.58
CA PRO A 131 -12.25 -23.96 -0.06
C PRO A 131 -13.39 -24.17 0.93
N ASN A 132 -14.43 -23.32 0.85
CA ASN A 132 -15.55 -23.36 1.81
C ASN A 132 -16.17 -24.75 1.93
N ALA A 133 -16.29 -25.47 0.81
CA ALA A 133 -16.80 -26.83 0.79
C ALA A 133 -15.92 -27.82 1.56
N LEU A 134 -14.60 -27.64 1.60
CA LEU A 134 -13.69 -28.45 2.42
C LEU A 134 -13.79 -28.03 3.90
N ALA A 135 -13.77 -26.72 4.18
CA ALA A 135 -13.84 -26.21 5.54
C ALA A 135 -15.10 -26.69 6.28
N GLN A 136 -16.26 -26.71 5.60
CA GLN A 136 -17.54 -27.20 6.14
C GLN A 136 -17.55 -28.71 6.44
N ARG A 137 -16.59 -29.48 5.90
CA ARG A 137 -16.47 -30.93 6.16
C ARG A 137 -15.54 -31.22 7.34
N LEU A 138 -14.94 -30.21 7.95
CA LEU A 138 -14.06 -30.37 9.10
C LEU A 138 -14.82 -30.19 10.41
N ASP A 139 -14.73 -31.19 11.29
CA ASP A 139 -15.27 -31.14 12.65
C ASP A 139 -14.20 -30.66 13.62
N SER A 140 -14.57 -29.82 14.57
CA SER A 140 -13.67 -29.35 15.64
C SER A 140 -14.29 -29.52 17.02
N ASP A 141 -13.50 -29.34 18.07
CA ASP A 141 -14.02 -29.29 19.44
C ASP A 141 -15.00 -28.10 19.58
N ASN A 142 -16.16 -28.34 20.18
CA ASN A 142 -17.23 -27.35 20.36
C ASN A 142 -17.74 -26.69 19.08
N ASP A 143 -17.50 -27.30 17.92
CA ASP A 143 -17.91 -26.78 16.60
C ASP A 143 -17.31 -25.40 16.27
N GLU A 144 -16.12 -25.09 16.81
CA GLU A 144 -15.46 -23.79 16.65
C GLU A 144 -15.18 -23.41 15.19
N ILE A 145 -14.77 -24.37 14.35
CA ILE A 145 -14.63 -24.17 12.89
C ILE A 145 -15.96 -23.72 12.27
N GLN A 146 -17.07 -24.36 12.63
CA GLN A 146 -18.38 -23.99 12.10
C GLN A 146 -18.80 -22.60 12.60
N GLN A 147 -18.50 -22.26 13.86
CA GLN A 147 -18.75 -20.91 14.39
C GLN A 147 -17.97 -19.83 13.64
N ILE A 148 -16.71 -20.10 13.25
CA ILE A 148 -15.92 -19.19 12.40
C ILE A 148 -16.58 -19.02 11.04
N LEU A 149 -16.99 -20.12 10.39
CA LEU A 149 -17.64 -20.08 9.07
C LEU A 149 -19.01 -19.38 9.11
N ASP A 150 -19.81 -19.62 10.15
CA ASP A 150 -21.12 -18.99 10.37
C ASP A 150 -20.99 -17.48 10.62
N ALA A 151 -19.86 -17.04 11.18
CA ALA A 151 -19.49 -15.64 11.32
C ALA A 151 -18.86 -15.04 10.04
N PHE A 152 -18.93 -15.73 8.91
CA PHE A 152 -18.30 -15.37 7.62
C PHE A 152 -16.77 -15.29 7.66
N GLY A 153 -16.14 -15.89 8.67
CA GLY A 153 -14.70 -16.12 8.71
C GLY A 153 -14.27 -17.22 7.74
N LYS A 154 -12.96 -17.38 7.59
CA LYS A 154 -12.37 -18.41 6.72
C LYS A 154 -11.46 -19.33 7.54
N ILE A 155 -11.28 -20.54 7.05
CA ILE A 155 -10.22 -21.44 7.50
C ILE A 155 -9.09 -21.34 6.48
N TYR A 156 -7.86 -21.26 6.97
CA TYR A 156 -6.67 -21.11 6.15
C TYR A 156 -5.79 -22.36 6.24
N TYR A 157 -4.94 -22.57 5.25
CA TYR A 157 -3.85 -23.54 5.29
C TYR A 157 -2.54 -22.85 4.92
N ALA A 158 -1.42 -23.45 5.34
CA ALA A 158 -0.11 -22.92 5.03
C ALA A 158 0.22 -23.15 3.55
N GLN A 159 0.62 -22.08 2.85
CA GLN A 159 1.12 -22.18 1.49
C GLN A 159 2.39 -23.06 1.46
N PRO A 160 2.50 -24.02 0.52
CA PRO A 160 3.66 -24.92 0.43
C PRO A 160 5.00 -24.19 0.20
N MET A 161 4.98 -23.00 -0.43
CA MET A 161 6.18 -22.23 -0.81
C MET A 161 6.66 -21.22 0.24
N ALA A 162 5.81 -20.77 1.16
CA ALA A 162 6.12 -19.60 2.01
C ALA A 162 7.27 -19.82 3.02
N ALA A 163 7.59 -21.07 3.33
CA ALA A 163 8.71 -21.42 4.22
C ALA A 163 10.10 -21.41 3.54
N SER A 164 10.19 -21.02 2.26
CA SER A 164 11.40 -21.25 1.48
C SER A 164 12.37 -20.07 1.34
N ASP A 165 11.99 -18.83 1.70
CA ASP A 165 12.76 -17.59 1.45
C ASP A 165 13.25 -17.40 -0.01
N THR A 166 12.84 -18.27 -0.94
CA THR A 166 13.28 -18.26 -2.35
C THR A 166 12.29 -17.49 -3.21
N GLU A 167 12.81 -16.83 -4.26
CA GLU A 167 11.98 -16.20 -5.29
C GLU A 167 10.89 -17.18 -5.73
N GLU A 168 9.64 -16.72 -5.67
CA GLU A 168 8.42 -17.46 -6.02
C GLU A 168 8.48 -18.12 -7.41
N MET A 169 9.34 -17.61 -8.30
CA MET A 169 9.57 -18.10 -9.66
C MET A 169 10.52 -19.31 -9.75
N ALA A 170 11.26 -19.64 -8.68
CA ALA A 170 12.42 -20.55 -8.77
C ALA A 170 12.17 -21.99 -8.29
N GLN A 171 11.03 -22.29 -7.64
CA GLN A 171 10.77 -23.64 -7.13
C GLN A 171 9.99 -24.50 -8.12
N THR A 172 10.64 -25.55 -8.62
CA THR A 172 10.02 -26.55 -9.53
C THR A 172 9.19 -27.60 -8.80
N GLN A 173 9.38 -27.77 -7.48
CA GLN A 173 8.63 -28.73 -6.67
C GLN A 173 8.72 -28.34 -5.19
N ALA A 174 7.58 -28.28 -4.49
CA ALA A 174 7.58 -28.09 -3.04
C ALA A 174 7.96 -29.42 -2.35
N PRO A 175 8.76 -29.41 -1.27
CA PRO A 175 8.97 -30.62 -0.49
C PRO A 175 7.62 -31.07 0.12
N PRO A 176 7.35 -32.38 0.25
CA PRO A 176 6.15 -32.87 0.91
C PRO A 176 6.13 -32.37 2.35
N GLN A 177 5.18 -31.51 2.68
CA GLN A 177 5.14 -30.88 3.99
C GLN A 177 3.90 -31.31 4.76
N GLU A 178 4.13 -32.05 5.85
CA GLU A 178 3.12 -32.26 6.89
C GLU A 178 2.52 -30.94 7.40
N ILE A 179 3.22 -29.81 7.21
CA ILE A 179 2.71 -28.47 7.52
C ILE A 179 1.40 -28.15 6.80
N GLN A 180 1.14 -28.69 5.61
CA GLN A 180 -0.11 -28.42 4.90
C GLN A 180 -1.32 -29.04 5.59
N LYS A 181 -1.12 -30.05 6.45
CA LYS A 181 -2.18 -30.61 7.31
C LYS A 181 -2.56 -29.68 8.45
N LEU A 182 -1.73 -28.67 8.71
CA LEU A 182 -2.03 -27.59 9.64
C LEU A 182 -3.03 -26.64 8.99
N ILE A 183 -4.18 -26.48 9.62
CA ILE A 183 -5.18 -25.49 9.25
C ILE A 183 -5.28 -24.45 10.37
N ILE A 184 -5.61 -23.23 9.98
CA ILE A 184 -5.54 -22.03 10.80
C ILE A 184 -6.90 -21.36 10.75
N GLY A 185 -7.38 -20.85 11.87
CA GLY A 185 -8.56 -20.02 11.94
C GLY A 185 -8.32 -18.87 12.89
N VAL A 186 -8.98 -17.75 12.63
CA VAL A 186 -8.89 -16.58 13.50
C VAL A 186 -10.25 -16.37 14.16
N THR A 187 -10.26 -16.36 15.49
CA THR A 187 -11.47 -16.12 16.28
C THR A 187 -11.47 -14.71 16.86
N GLY A 188 -12.67 -14.20 17.17
CA GLY A 188 -12.89 -12.82 17.57
C GLY A 188 -13.28 -11.92 16.38
N HIS A 189 -13.76 -10.73 16.69
CA HIS A 189 -14.20 -9.78 15.67
C HIS A 189 -13.00 -9.09 15.03
N ALA A 190 -12.97 -9.05 13.70
CA ALA A 190 -12.01 -8.23 12.97
C ALA A 190 -12.22 -6.75 13.35
N GLN A 191 -11.14 -6.03 13.65
CA GLN A 191 -11.24 -4.66 14.19
C GLN A 191 -11.39 -3.59 13.10
N GLN A 192 -11.96 -3.97 11.96
CA GLN A 192 -11.86 -3.26 10.68
C GLN A 192 -12.88 -2.12 10.48
N ASP A 193 -13.22 -1.38 11.53
CA ASP A 193 -13.83 -0.07 11.28
C ASP A 193 -12.76 0.95 10.87
N CYS A 194 -11.47 0.70 11.05
CA CYS A 194 -10.40 1.61 10.62
C CYS A 194 -10.16 1.54 9.10
N VAL A 195 -9.99 2.71 8.48
CA VAL A 195 -9.58 2.86 7.08
C VAL A 195 -8.19 3.49 7.06
N HIS A 196 -7.23 2.84 6.40
CA HIS A 196 -5.84 3.33 6.34
C HIS A 196 -5.63 4.41 5.27
N MET A 197 -6.56 4.51 4.32
CA MET A 197 -6.50 5.42 3.20
C MET A 197 -7.88 5.98 2.89
N PHE A 198 -7.96 7.22 2.44
CA PHE A 198 -9.25 7.81 2.13
C PHE A 198 -9.85 7.17 0.89
N ALA A 199 -11.12 6.75 0.94
CA ALA A 199 -11.73 5.97 -0.14
C ALA A 199 -11.91 6.73 -1.47
N LEU A 200 -11.80 8.05 -1.48
CA LEU A 200 -11.79 8.82 -2.72
C LEU A 200 -10.37 9.07 -3.22
N LYS A 201 -9.37 8.88 -2.35
CA LYS A 201 -8.07 9.48 -2.51
C LYS A 201 -6.96 8.73 -1.81
N ASN A 202 -5.86 8.47 -2.52
CA ASN A 202 -4.71 7.78 -1.96
C ASN A 202 -3.86 8.61 -0.97
N TRP A 203 -4.45 9.64 -0.33
CA TRP A 203 -3.76 10.43 0.68
C TRP A 203 -3.58 9.62 1.99
N PRO A 204 -2.47 9.84 2.71
CA PRO A 204 -1.44 10.84 2.46
C PRO A 204 -0.45 10.47 1.33
N TYR A 205 -0.08 11.43 0.47
CA TYR A 205 1.07 11.21 -0.41
C TYR A 205 2.36 11.42 0.35
N THR A 206 3.36 10.61 0.02
CA THR A 206 4.72 10.71 0.57
C THR A 206 5.69 11.24 -0.48
N VAL A 207 6.64 12.09 -0.07
CA VAL A 207 7.69 12.64 -0.94
C VAL A 207 9.04 12.63 -0.27
N ALA A 208 10.09 12.51 -1.07
CA ALA A 208 11.44 12.79 -0.59
C ALA A 208 11.60 14.28 -0.28
N THR A 209 12.23 14.63 0.82
CA THR A 209 12.46 16.02 1.24
C THR A 209 13.92 16.40 1.04
N PRO A 210 14.21 17.52 0.34
CA PRO A 210 13.27 18.42 -0.32
C PRO A 210 12.76 17.82 -1.64
N SER A 211 11.46 17.96 -1.89
CA SER A 211 10.85 17.49 -3.14
C SER A 211 10.67 18.65 -4.12
N PRO A 212 10.71 18.40 -5.44
CA PRO A 212 10.12 19.35 -6.39
C PRO A 212 8.60 19.44 -6.16
N PRO A 213 7.89 20.35 -6.86
CA PRO A 213 6.47 20.18 -7.06
C PRO A 213 6.19 18.77 -7.52
N LEU A 214 5.32 18.09 -6.79
CA LEU A 214 4.95 16.74 -7.13
C LEU A 214 4.30 16.79 -8.51
N HIS A 215 4.70 15.89 -9.38
CA HIS A 215 4.15 15.78 -10.72
C HIS A 215 4.09 14.28 -10.99
N SER A 216 2.94 13.84 -11.46
CA SER A 216 2.75 12.46 -11.86
C SER A 216 2.43 12.44 -13.35
N ILE A 217 2.84 11.36 -14.00
CA ILE A 217 2.33 11.05 -15.33
C ILE A 217 0.89 10.59 -15.11
N HIS A 218 -0.06 11.45 -15.43
CA HIS A 218 -1.47 11.08 -15.47
C HIS A 218 -1.92 11.07 -16.92
N LEU A 219 -2.59 10.00 -17.33
CA LEU A 219 -3.20 9.95 -18.66
C LEU A 219 -4.24 11.07 -18.80
N TRP A 220 -4.37 11.63 -20.01
CA TRP A 220 -5.32 12.70 -20.28
C TRP A 220 -6.75 12.30 -19.93
N ASP A 221 -7.43 13.14 -19.13
CA ASP A 221 -8.84 12.98 -18.81
C ASP A 221 -9.61 14.29 -19.00
N SER A 222 -10.82 14.23 -19.55
CA SER A 222 -11.63 15.40 -19.92
C SER A 222 -12.25 16.13 -18.73
N TRP A 223 -11.93 15.71 -17.52
CA TRP A 223 -12.29 16.48 -16.35
C TRP A 223 -11.12 17.09 -15.59
N LEU A 224 -9.93 16.97 -16.15
CA LEU A 224 -8.92 17.99 -15.94
C LEU A 224 -9.50 19.33 -16.43
N PRO A 225 -9.08 20.49 -15.86
CA PRO A 225 -9.65 21.78 -16.23
C PRO A 225 -9.58 21.88 -17.75
N PRO A 226 -10.69 22.23 -18.43
CA PRO A 226 -10.73 22.20 -19.88
C PRO A 226 -9.55 23.00 -20.40
N VAL A 227 -8.81 22.37 -21.30
CA VAL A 227 -7.78 23.00 -22.12
C VAL A 227 -8.40 24.23 -22.73
N ARG A 228 -8.15 25.42 -22.19
CA ARG A 228 -8.75 26.61 -22.79
C ARG A 228 -7.71 27.60 -23.26
N THR A 229 -7.71 27.66 -24.60
CA THR A 229 -7.54 28.81 -25.46
C THR A 229 -6.22 29.52 -25.25
N ALA A 230 -5.33 29.32 -26.23
CA ALA A 230 -4.04 29.97 -26.45
C ALA A 230 -4.07 31.52 -26.45
N THR A 231 -5.12 32.19 -25.97
CA THR A 231 -5.39 33.62 -26.15
C THR A 231 -5.92 34.35 -24.91
N GLY A 232 -5.83 33.78 -23.70
CA GLY A 232 -6.08 34.51 -22.44
C GLY A 232 -5.04 34.13 -21.39
N GLY A 233 -4.63 35.06 -20.53
CA GLY A 233 -3.51 34.91 -19.57
C GLY A 233 -3.61 33.83 -18.48
N GLY A 234 -4.42 32.79 -18.68
CA GLY A 234 -4.34 31.56 -17.90
C GLY A 234 -3.41 30.58 -18.62
N TYR A 235 -2.18 30.44 -18.15
CA TYR A 235 -1.23 29.47 -18.70
C TYR A 235 -1.69 28.03 -18.47
N TRP A 236 -1.17 27.10 -19.26
CA TRP A 236 -1.61 25.70 -19.37
C TRP A 236 -1.48 24.95 -18.04
N ASN A 237 -2.49 24.13 -17.71
CA ASN A 237 -2.42 23.12 -16.64
C ASN A 237 -1.95 21.75 -17.17
N ILE A 238 -1.63 21.67 -18.47
CA ILE A 238 -1.32 20.43 -19.17
C ILE A 238 0.00 20.60 -19.88
N PHE A 239 0.97 19.78 -19.48
CA PHE A 239 2.29 19.78 -20.08
C PHE A 239 2.37 18.60 -21.03
N GLN A 240 2.45 18.86 -22.33
CA GLN A 240 2.79 17.80 -23.28
C GLN A 240 4.27 17.50 -23.08
N TRP A 241 4.61 16.28 -22.69
CA TRP A 241 5.99 15.86 -22.78
C TRP A 241 6.33 15.61 -24.25
N PRO A 242 7.58 15.85 -24.68
CA PRO A 242 7.94 15.80 -26.09
C PRO A 242 7.91 14.42 -26.76
N GLN A 243 7.30 13.40 -26.14
CA GLN A 243 7.01 12.17 -26.87
C GLN A 243 5.85 12.42 -27.83
N VAL A 244 6.10 12.14 -29.11
CA VAL A 244 5.10 12.17 -30.17
C VAL A 244 4.16 10.99 -29.95
N GLY A 245 3.18 11.17 -29.09
CA GLY A 245 2.21 10.15 -28.64
C GLY A 245 1.48 10.65 -27.39
N GLU A 246 0.27 10.17 -27.18
CA GLU A 246 -0.82 10.61 -26.28
C GLU A 246 -0.54 10.86 -24.77
N ASP A 247 0.72 10.94 -24.33
CA ASP A 247 1.07 11.04 -22.91
C ASP A 247 1.25 12.51 -22.46
N TRP A 248 0.29 12.98 -21.67
CA TRP A 248 0.27 14.32 -21.08
C TRP A 248 0.69 14.25 -19.61
N PHE A 249 1.37 15.28 -19.12
CA PHE A 249 1.92 15.34 -17.77
C PHE A 249 1.18 16.41 -16.98
N TYR A 250 0.79 16.07 -15.75
CA TYR A 250 0.00 16.95 -14.90
C TYR A 250 0.73 17.16 -13.58
N CYS A 251 0.87 18.43 -13.21
CA CYS A 251 1.26 18.79 -11.85
C CYS A 251 -0.01 19.06 -11.03
N TRP A 252 -0.46 18.03 -10.34
CA TRP A 252 -1.56 18.02 -9.36
C TRP A 252 -1.61 19.26 -8.42
N GLU A 253 -0.45 19.78 -8.01
CA GLU A 253 -0.26 20.90 -7.10
C GLU A 253 -0.57 22.25 -7.77
N THR A 254 -0.48 22.31 -9.09
CA THR A 254 -0.62 23.53 -9.89
C THR A 254 -1.98 23.68 -10.54
N ALA A 255 -2.87 22.69 -10.41
CA ALA A 255 -4.14 22.69 -11.09
C ALA A 255 -5.03 23.84 -10.60
N VAL A 256 -5.46 24.70 -11.53
CA VAL A 256 -6.38 25.81 -11.28
C VAL A 256 -7.57 25.70 -12.23
N ILE A 257 -8.79 25.85 -11.72
CA ILE A 257 -9.99 26.04 -12.55
C ILE A 257 -10.28 27.55 -12.61
N PRO A 258 -10.20 28.20 -13.79
CA PRO A 258 -10.49 29.62 -13.92
C PRO A 258 -11.87 29.98 -13.38
N GLY A 259 -11.93 30.98 -12.50
CA GLY A 259 -13.19 31.47 -11.93
C GLY A 259 -13.76 30.63 -10.78
N VAL A 260 -13.11 29.53 -10.40
CA VAL A 260 -13.49 28.70 -9.25
C VAL A 260 -12.37 28.77 -8.21
N ALA A 261 -12.66 29.36 -7.05
CA ALA A 261 -11.75 29.30 -5.91
C ALA A 261 -11.82 27.89 -5.34
N ILE A 262 -10.89 27.02 -5.72
CA ILE A 262 -10.86 25.64 -5.24
C ILE A 262 -10.25 25.64 -3.84
N PRO A 263 -10.96 25.16 -2.80
CA PRO A 263 -10.41 25.10 -1.46
C PRO A 263 -9.14 24.23 -1.42
N GLY A 264 -8.03 24.83 -1.00
CA GLY A 264 -6.73 24.16 -0.87
C GLY A 264 -5.90 24.06 -2.14
N THR A 265 -6.27 24.75 -3.22
CA THR A 265 -5.30 25.04 -4.27
C THR A 265 -4.57 26.33 -3.97
N ASP A 266 -3.33 26.38 -4.45
CA ASP A 266 -2.52 27.58 -4.40
C ASP A 266 -2.34 28.12 -5.83
N PRO A 267 -2.99 29.26 -6.18
CA PRO A 267 -2.91 29.82 -7.53
C PRO A 267 -1.50 30.30 -7.92
N ASP A 268 -0.61 30.49 -6.94
CA ASP A 268 0.77 30.88 -7.16
C ASP A 268 1.67 29.67 -7.46
N LEU A 269 1.21 28.44 -7.20
CA LEU A 269 2.02 27.23 -7.35
C LEU A 269 2.34 26.93 -8.82
N GLN A 270 1.43 27.24 -9.73
CA GLN A 270 1.70 27.17 -11.17
C GLN A 270 2.99 27.92 -11.54
N LYS A 271 3.28 29.05 -10.88
CA LYS A 271 4.47 29.86 -11.15
C LYS A 271 5.78 29.18 -10.76
N VAL A 272 5.74 28.34 -9.73
CA VAL A 272 6.89 27.56 -9.25
C VAL A 272 7.12 26.34 -10.14
N PHE A 273 6.08 25.82 -10.79
CA PHE A 273 6.20 24.67 -11.67
C PHE A 273 6.60 25.04 -13.09
N ASP A 274 5.81 25.88 -13.77
CA ASP A 274 6.14 26.44 -15.09
C ASP A 274 5.34 27.72 -15.34
N TRP A 275 6.03 28.80 -15.66
CA TRP A 275 5.38 30.06 -15.98
C TRP A 275 6.09 30.85 -17.06
N PRO A 276 5.39 31.18 -18.16
CA PRO A 276 5.91 32.03 -19.20
C PRO A 276 5.79 33.49 -18.78
N GLU A 277 6.89 34.21 -18.85
CA GLU A 277 6.85 35.66 -18.91
C GLU A 277 7.27 36.11 -20.31
N PRO A 278 6.57 37.09 -20.91
CA PRO A 278 7.09 37.78 -22.09
C PRO A 278 8.50 38.28 -21.76
N ALA A 279 9.51 37.96 -22.59
CA ALA A 279 10.84 38.50 -22.35
C ALA A 279 10.74 40.03 -22.36
N GLY A 280 10.80 40.63 -21.17
CA GLY A 280 10.80 42.08 -21.01
C GLY A 280 12.01 42.63 -21.75
N SER A 281 11.79 43.25 -22.92
CA SER A 281 12.76 44.03 -23.69
C SER A 281 14.22 43.55 -23.58
N SER A 282 14.50 42.26 -23.79
CA SER A 282 15.89 41.83 -23.90
C SER A 282 16.46 42.51 -25.14
N ASN A 283 17.54 43.27 -24.99
CA ASN A 283 18.22 44.05 -26.06
C ASN A 283 18.85 43.17 -27.17
N LEU A 284 18.34 41.96 -27.41
CA LEU A 284 18.72 41.08 -28.51
C LEU A 284 17.77 41.35 -29.70
N PRO A 285 18.18 42.10 -30.73
CA PRO A 285 17.26 42.73 -31.68
C PRO A 285 16.60 41.81 -32.72
N PHE A 286 16.72 40.48 -32.60
CA PHE A 286 16.36 39.56 -33.69
C PHE A 286 15.40 38.42 -33.31
N ILE A 287 14.94 38.32 -32.06
CA ILE A 287 13.87 37.37 -31.68
C ILE A 287 12.72 38.15 -31.05
N THR A 288 11.92 38.79 -31.90
CA THR A 288 10.59 39.29 -31.54
C THR A 288 9.73 38.11 -31.07
N GLY A 289 9.47 38.02 -29.77
CA GLY A 289 8.54 37.02 -29.19
C GLY A 289 9.14 35.96 -28.27
N ALA A 290 10.39 36.08 -27.82
CA ALA A 290 10.96 35.12 -26.88
C ALA A 290 10.16 35.10 -25.56
N ILE A 291 9.58 33.96 -25.22
CA ILE A 291 8.95 33.73 -23.92
C ILE A 291 10.02 33.14 -23.00
N THR A 292 10.19 33.72 -21.81
CA THR A 292 11.08 33.17 -20.79
C THR A 292 10.26 32.36 -19.80
N HIS A 293 10.55 31.07 -19.69
CA HIS A 293 9.90 30.21 -18.72
C HIS A 293 10.65 30.20 -17.38
N TYR A 294 9.89 30.26 -16.30
CA TYR A 294 10.33 30.15 -14.92
C TYR A 294 9.76 28.88 -14.28
N GLY A 295 10.41 28.36 -13.24
CA GLY A 295 9.91 27.21 -12.47
C GLY A 295 10.69 25.91 -12.65
N TYR A 296 10.17 24.84 -12.03
CA TYR A 296 10.78 23.51 -11.98
C TYR A 296 10.84 22.81 -13.34
N LEU A 297 9.77 22.84 -14.13
CA LEU A 297 9.67 22.07 -15.37
C LEU A 297 10.74 22.49 -16.40
N PRO A 298 10.97 23.79 -16.67
CA PRO A 298 12.06 24.22 -17.55
C PRO A 298 13.46 23.77 -17.06
N TYR A 299 13.63 23.62 -15.75
CA TYR A 299 14.86 23.10 -15.15
C TYR A 299 14.99 21.58 -15.29
N ALA A 300 13.92 20.83 -15.00
CA ALA A 300 13.93 19.37 -14.92
C ALA A 300 13.80 18.65 -16.28
N ALA A 301 13.26 19.32 -17.29
CA ALA A 301 13.16 18.79 -18.65
C ALA A 301 14.55 18.76 -19.34
N ASN A 302 15.34 17.73 -19.03
CA ASN A 302 16.60 17.41 -19.69
C ASN A 302 16.34 16.76 -21.07
N PRO A 303 17.24 16.81 -22.07
CA PRO A 303 16.98 16.18 -23.36
C PRO A 303 17.03 14.67 -23.17
N LEU A 304 15.89 14.00 -23.37
CA LEU A 304 15.93 12.63 -23.84
C LEU A 304 16.77 12.62 -25.13
N PRO A 305 17.60 11.59 -25.37
CA PRO A 305 18.43 11.51 -26.58
C PRO A 305 17.53 11.39 -27.81
N ILE A 306 17.10 12.53 -28.32
CA ILE A 306 16.39 12.66 -29.58
C ILE A 306 17.48 12.79 -30.66
N ASP A 307 18.07 11.64 -31.03
CA ASP A 307 18.92 11.51 -32.23
C ASP A 307 18.09 11.54 -33.53
N ARG A 308 16.88 12.11 -33.49
CA ARG A 308 15.97 12.26 -34.62
C ARG A 308 15.17 13.56 -34.46
N SER A 309 15.63 14.64 -35.10
CA SER A 309 14.84 15.87 -35.27
C SER A 309 13.36 15.53 -35.61
N PRO A 310 12.38 16.27 -35.09
CA PRO A 310 12.42 17.71 -34.90
C PRO A 310 12.25 18.16 -33.44
N GLN A 311 12.54 19.45 -33.28
CA GLN A 311 12.23 20.31 -32.15
C GLN A 311 11.00 19.87 -31.37
N VAL A 312 11.08 19.98 -30.04
CA VAL A 312 9.89 20.24 -29.23
C VAL A 312 9.39 21.62 -29.65
N ASP A 313 8.66 21.69 -30.75
CA ASP A 313 7.86 22.85 -31.07
C ASP A 313 6.76 22.88 -30.01
N PHE A 314 6.99 23.65 -28.95
CA PHE A 314 5.87 24.37 -28.38
C PHE A 314 5.19 25.07 -29.57
N LYS A 315 3.86 25.01 -29.67
CA LYS A 315 3.08 25.51 -30.82
C LYS A 315 3.36 26.99 -31.18
N ASP A 316 4.16 27.70 -30.39
CA ASP A 316 4.61 29.07 -30.58
C ASP A 316 5.99 29.23 -31.25
N GLY A 317 6.70 28.14 -31.58
CA GLY A 317 8.01 28.19 -32.25
C GLY A 317 9.16 28.65 -31.36
N THR A 318 9.00 28.62 -30.04
CA THR A 318 10.06 28.98 -29.09
C THR A 318 10.94 27.77 -28.75
N THR A 319 12.27 27.96 -28.86
CA THR A 319 13.25 26.99 -28.39
C THR A 319 13.41 27.15 -26.88
N THR A 320 12.84 26.24 -26.09
CA THR A 320 13.09 26.24 -24.64
C THR A 320 14.55 25.94 -24.38
N THR A 321 15.18 26.78 -23.56
CA THR A 321 16.53 26.54 -23.06
C THR A 321 16.48 25.41 -22.03
N PHE A 322 17.13 24.29 -22.38
CA PHE A 322 17.25 23.04 -21.63
C PHE A 322 17.78 23.22 -20.19
N SER A 323 17.81 22.13 -19.40
CA SER A 323 18.50 22.08 -18.10
C SER A 323 19.84 22.80 -18.18
N SER A 324 19.91 23.96 -17.53
CA SER A 324 21.02 24.90 -17.60
C SER A 324 21.13 25.64 -16.28
N SER A 325 22.29 26.25 -16.03
CA SER A 325 22.47 27.15 -14.88
C SER A 325 21.43 28.27 -14.86
N ASP A 326 21.07 28.80 -16.03
CA ASP A 326 20.06 29.87 -16.16
C ASP A 326 18.65 29.37 -15.86
N ALA A 327 18.28 28.17 -16.33
CA ALA A 327 17.01 27.54 -15.95
C ALA A 327 16.95 27.24 -14.44
N CYS A 328 18.07 26.80 -13.85
CA CYS A 328 18.19 26.59 -12.41
C CYS A 328 18.01 27.90 -11.63
N ILE A 329 18.67 28.98 -12.03
CA ILE A 329 18.48 30.32 -11.44
C ILE A 329 17.01 30.75 -11.56
N ARG A 330 16.37 30.57 -12.72
CA ARG A 330 14.95 30.92 -12.93
C ARG A 330 14.00 30.10 -12.06
N TYR A 331 14.33 28.84 -11.79
CA TYR A 331 13.57 28.03 -10.83
C TYR A 331 13.69 28.61 -9.42
N VAL A 332 14.89 28.98 -8.99
CA VAL A 332 15.11 29.62 -7.68
C VAL A 332 14.38 30.97 -7.60
N GLN A 333 14.39 31.77 -8.68
CA GLN A 333 13.64 33.02 -8.76
C GLN A 333 12.14 32.80 -8.57
N ALA A 334 11.57 31.78 -9.22
CA ALA A 334 10.16 31.42 -9.05
C ALA A 334 9.84 30.97 -7.62
N ALA A 335 10.70 30.15 -7.01
CA ALA A 335 10.51 29.69 -5.63
C ALA A 335 10.61 30.85 -4.62
N LEU A 336 11.54 31.79 -4.80
CA LEU A 336 11.65 33.01 -3.98
C LEU A 336 10.46 33.95 -4.19
N TRP A 337 10.02 34.13 -5.45
CA TRP A 337 8.79 34.87 -5.76
C TRP A 337 7.59 34.27 -5.02
N TYR A 338 7.45 32.95 -5.01
CA TYR A 338 6.37 32.24 -4.32
C TYR A 338 6.44 32.44 -2.79
N CYS A 339 7.64 32.35 -2.19
CA CYS A 339 7.85 32.67 -0.79
C CYS A 339 7.41 34.11 -0.45
N GLN A 340 7.76 35.07 -1.31
CA GLN A 340 7.31 36.46 -1.18
C GLN A 340 5.78 36.56 -1.26
N GLN A 341 5.13 35.90 -2.23
CA GLN A 341 3.67 35.95 -2.33
C GLN A 341 2.98 35.36 -1.09
N LYS A 342 3.46 34.24 -0.54
CA LYS A 342 2.90 33.67 0.71
C LYS A 342 3.05 34.62 1.91
N SER A 343 4.11 35.42 1.95
CA SER A 343 4.29 36.47 2.98
C SER A 343 3.34 37.68 2.84
N LEU A 344 2.81 37.91 1.63
CA LEU A 344 1.88 39.01 1.34
C LEU A 344 0.41 38.61 1.50
N VAL A 345 0.09 37.32 1.60
CA VAL A 345 -1.27 36.85 1.86
C VAL A 345 -1.77 37.43 3.19
N ALA A 346 -2.88 38.16 3.14
CA ALA A 346 -3.47 38.80 4.30
C ALA A 346 -3.71 37.78 5.42
N GLY A 347 -3.16 38.07 6.61
CA GLY A 347 -3.29 37.20 7.78
C GLY A 347 -2.41 35.94 7.78
N SER A 348 -1.50 35.77 6.81
CA SER A 348 -0.59 34.61 6.81
C SER A 348 0.40 34.64 7.98
N GLY A 349 0.76 35.84 8.47
CA GLY A 349 1.76 36.01 9.52
C GLY A 349 3.18 35.58 9.11
N ILE A 350 3.40 35.25 7.83
CA ILE A 350 4.72 34.90 7.28
C ILE A 350 5.47 36.19 6.98
N THR A 351 6.70 36.31 7.47
CA THR A 351 7.53 37.51 7.28
C THR A 351 8.66 37.24 6.29
N ASN A 352 9.32 38.28 5.75
CA ASN A 352 10.47 38.10 4.87
C ASN A 352 11.64 37.37 5.55
N ALA A 353 11.77 37.46 6.89
CA ALA A 353 12.78 36.74 7.65
C ALA A 353 12.63 35.21 7.57
N PHE A 354 11.45 34.73 7.15
CA PHE A 354 11.18 33.31 6.93
C PHE A 354 12.14 32.69 5.88
N TRP A 355 12.30 33.37 4.75
CA TRP A 355 13.04 32.88 3.60
C TRP A 355 14.27 33.74 3.27
N ASN A 356 14.43 34.91 3.90
CA ASN A 356 15.63 35.75 3.81
C ASN A 356 16.08 36.19 5.23
N PRO A 357 16.73 35.29 5.99
CA PRO A 357 17.16 35.61 7.34
C PRO A 357 18.33 36.62 7.32
N SER A 358 18.28 37.64 8.18
CA SER A 358 19.36 38.64 8.30
C SER A 358 20.67 38.05 8.84
N ALA A 359 20.59 36.92 9.52
CA ALA A 359 21.73 36.09 9.93
C ALA A 359 21.33 34.62 9.88
N LEU A 360 22.21 33.76 9.34
CA LEU A 360 21.99 32.33 9.32
C LEU A 360 22.04 31.77 10.75
N PRO A 361 20.98 31.09 11.22
CA PRO A 361 21.03 30.38 12.49
C PRO A 361 22.10 29.30 12.46
N THR A 362 22.74 29.01 13.59
CA THR A 362 23.55 27.80 13.73
C THR A 362 22.69 26.56 13.46
N ALA A 363 23.26 25.48 12.92
CA ALA A 363 22.52 24.24 12.60
C ALA A 363 21.69 23.67 13.77
N SER A 364 22.11 23.92 15.02
CA SER A 364 21.35 23.53 16.23
C SER A 364 20.11 24.40 16.54
N ALA A 365 19.84 25.46 15.76
CA ALA A 365 18.84 26.49 16.04
C ALA A 365 17.95 26.81 14.83
N ILE A 366 17.71 25.83 13.94
CA ILE A 366 16.78 25.99 12.82
C ILE A 366 15.39 26.36 13.34
N PRO A 367 14.79 27.50 12.99
CA PRO A 367 13.50 27.92 13.55
C PRO A 367 12.34 26.98 13.20
N SER A 368 11.34 26.93 14.09
CA SER A 368 10.01 26.33 13.84
C SER A 368 9.17 27.21 12.89
N PHE A 369 7.86 26.94 12.83
CA PHE A 369 6.90 27.87 12.23
C PHE A 369 7.01 29.28 12.83
N GLU A 370 6.84 30.30 11.99
CA GLU A 370 6.68 31.68 12.48
C GLU A 370 5.54 31.74 13.52
N PRO A 371 5.77 32.26 14.74
CA PRO A 371 4.77 32.27 15.80
C PRO A 371 3.48 33.02 15.46
N SER A 372 3.57 34.00 14.55
CA SER A 372 2.44 34.79 14.05
C SER A 372 1.59 34.08 13.00
N THR A 373 2.04 32.95 12.45
CA THR A 373 1.28 32.24 11.41
C THR A 373 0.18 31.38 12.03
N PRO A 374 -1.10 31.62 11.68
CA PRO A 374 -2.22 30.79 12.11
C PRO A 374 -2.05 29.32 11.69
N ASP A 375 -2.60 28.40 12.49
CA ASP A 375 -2.49 26.96 12.23
C ASP A 375 -3.00 26.55 10.85
N ASP A 376 -4.10 27.15 10.36
CA ASP A 376 -4.68 26.89 9.04
C ASP A 376 -3.86 27.47 7.87
N LYS A 377 -2.81 28.25 8.16
CA LYS A 377 -1.89 28.85 7.17
C LYS A 377 -0.47 28.29 7.25
N LYS A 378 -0.16 27.44 8.23
CA LYS A 378 1.18 26.85 8.39
C LYS A 378 1.62 26.01 7.20
N TRP A 379 0.68 25.41 6.46
CA TRP A 379 0.98 24.68 5.23
C TRP A 379 1.71 25.54 4.19
N MET A 380 1.42 26.85 4.13
CA MET A 380 2.05 27.77 3.18
C MET A 380 3.55 27.90 3.45
N GLN A 381 3.97 27.92 4.72
CA GLN A 381 5.40 27.91 5.07
C GLN A 381 6.07 26.61 4.61
N VAL A 382 5.42 25.46 4.84
CA VAL A 382 6.01 24.18 4.45
C VAL A 382 6.15 24.08 2.93
N GLN A 383 5.11 24.39 2.17
CA GLN A 383 5.17 24.38 0.70
C GLN A 383 6.23 25.35 0.16
N ALA A 384 6.25 26.58 0.65
CA ALA A 384 7.21 27.59 0.23
C ALA A 384 8.65 27.16 0.50
N MET A 385 8.94 26.68 1.70
CA MET A 385 10.28 26.23 2.07
C MET A 385 10.69 24.93 1.36
N ARG A 386 9.75 24.01 1.10
CA ARG A 386 10.00 22.80 0.32
C ARG A 386 10.49 23.14 -1.08
N PHE A 387 9.78 24.01 -1.80
CA PHE A 387 10.17 24.40 -3.15
C PHE A 387 11.44 25.24 -3.18
N LEU A 388 11.57 26.19 -2.25
CA LEU A 388 12.79 26.99 -2.15
C LEU A 388 14.01 26.12 -1.84
N SER A 389 13.88 25.18 -0.91
CA SER A 389 14.94 24.22 -0.60
C SER A 389 15.30 23.39 -1.82
N HIS A 390 14.33 22.80 -2.52
CA HIS A 390 14.63 21.97 -3.70
C HIS A 390 15.29 22.80 -4.82
N ALA A 391 14.75 23.99 -5.12
CA ALA A 391 15.32 24.89 -6.12
C ALA A 391 16.74 25.33 -5.76
N ALA A 392 16.97 25.70 -4.49
CA ALA A 392 18.29 26.11 -4.02
C ALA A 392 19.29 24.95 -4.03
N THR A 393 18.88 23.74 -3.62
CA THR A 393 19.72 22.53 -3.73
C THR A 393 20.10 22.23 -5.18
N SER A 394 19.22 22.52 -6.14
CA SER A 394 19.53 22.35 -7.57
C SER A 394 20.76 23.16 -8.03
N LEU A 395 21.08 24.29 -7.37
CA LEU A 395 22.27 25.08 -7.66
C LEU A 395 23.57 24.29 -7.44
N THR A 396 23.60 23.31 -6.53
CA THR A 396 24.80 22.49 -6.27
C THR A 396 25.15 21.58 -7.44
N GLY A 397 24.21 21.35 -8.36
CA GLY A 397 24.47 20.64 -9.62
C GLY A 397 25.17 21.49 -10.68
N TRP A 398 25.12 22.82 -10.55
CA TRP A 398 25.60 23.77 -11.57
C TRP A 398 26.77 24.64 -11.12
N PHE A 399 26.89 24.87 -9.81
CA PHE A 399 27.90 25.74 -9.22
C PHE A 399 28.76 24.97 -8.22
N PRO A 400 30.09 25.09 -8.28
CA PRO A 400 30.99 24.39 -7.37
C PRO A 400 30.83 24.92 -5.94
N LEU A 401 31.04 24.03 -4.96
CA LEU A 401 31.01 24.39 -3.53
C LEU A 401 32.10 25.41 -3.19
N THR A 402 33.31 25.17 -3.65
CA THR A 402 34.48 26.02 -3.45
C THR A 402 34.91 26.62 -4.78
N ALA A 403 35.40 27.87 -4.75
CA ALA A 403 36.06 28.49 -5.89
C ALA A 403 37.05 27.51 -6.53
N GLY A 404 37.01 27.37 -7.85
CA GLY A 404 38.08 26.69 -8.59
C GLY A 404 39.43 27.39 -8.36
N ALA A 405 40.51 26.80 -8.88
CA ALA A 405 41.86 27.35 -8.76
C ALA A 405 41.89 28.88 -9.03
N PRO A 406 42.70 29.67 -8.29
CA PRO A 406 42.73 31.13 -8.40
C PRO A 406 42.87 31.58 -9.85
N GLY A 407 41.83 32.23 -10.41
CA GLY A 407 41.79 32.70 -11.80
C GLY A 407 40.57 32.27 -12.62
N GLY A 408 39.74 31.33 -12.13
CA GLY A 408 38.46 31.01 -12.75
C GLY A 408 37.37 32.04 -12.41
N SER A 409 36.75 32.67 -13.40
CA SER A 409 35.64 33.63 -13.24
C SER A 409 34.28 32.97 -13.03
N VAL A 410 34.25 31.71 -12.59
CA VAL A 410 33.00 30.94 -12.44
C VAL A 410 32.42 31.24 -11.06
N PRO A 411 31.17 31.70 -10.95
CA PRO A 411 30.49 31.86 -9.66
C PRO A 411 30.53 30.55 -8.85
N ASP A 412 30.70 30.66 -7.53
CA ASP A 412 30.73 29.52 -6.62
C ASP A 412 29.77 29.73 -5.43
N LEU A 413 29.48 28.65 -4.70
CA LEU A 413 28.56 28.68 -3.56
C LEU A 413 29.21 29.16 -2.26
N THR A 414 30.53 29.38 -2.23
CA THR A 414 31.22 29.98 -1.08
C THR A 414 30.96 31.49 -1.02
N THR A 415 31.09 32.16 -2.17
CA THR A 415 30.82 33.58 -2.36
C THR A 415 29.34 33.85 -2.64
N GLY A 416 28.66 32.85 -3.20
CA GLY A 416 27.22 32.81 -3.42
C GLY A 416 26.79 33.27 -4.81
N ILE A 417 25.64 32.78 -5.23
CA ILE A 417 25.02 33.10 -6.51
C ILE A 417 23.99 34.19 -6.31
N THR A 418 24.13 35.32 -7.01
CA THR A 418 23.14 36.40 -6.95
C THR A 418 21.91 36.01 -7.75
N ILE A 419 20.80 35.81 -7.06
CA ILE A 419 19.47 35.57 -7.63
C ILE A 419 18.75 36.90 -7.68
N ARG A 420 18.54 37.42 -8.89
CA ARG A 420 17.85 38.70 -9.10
C ARG A 420 16.35 38.55 -8.90
N SER A 421 15.70 39.62 -8.45
CA SER A 421 14.23 39.69 -8.40
C SER A 421 13.62 39.39 -9.77
N ALA A 422 12.56 38.57 -9.79
CA ALA A 422 11.73 38.32 -10.97
C ALA A 422 10.31 38.84 -10.74
N THR A 423 9.69 39.39 -11.77
CA THR A 423 8.26 39.74 -11.76
C THR A 423 7.53 38.64 -12.49
N LEU A 424 6.65 37.94 -11.79
CA LEU A 424 5.80 36.89 -12.36
C LEU A 424 4.34 37.29 -12.18
N ASP A 425 3.52 37.10 -13.21
CA ASP A 425 2.08 37.43 -13.24
C ASP A 425 1.83 38.92 -12.91
N GLY A 426 2.73 39.78 -13.38
CA GLY A 426 2.71 41.22 -13.09
C GLY A 426 2.98 41.60 -11.63
N ARG A 427 3.32 40.63 -10.75
CA ARG A 427 3.63 40.86 -9.34
C ARG A 427 5.13 40.79 -9.09
N ALA A 428 5.66 41.79 -8.40
CA ALA A 428 7.06 41.82 -8.00
C ALA A 428 7.41 40.63 -7.08
N GLY A 429 8.55 40.01 -7.33
CA GLY A 429 9.10 38.93 -6.51
C GLY A 429 9.92 39.42 -5.33
N ALA A 430 10.67 38.49 -4.74
CA ALA A 430 11.62 38.78 -3.68
C ALA A 430 12.74 39.72 -4.18
N PRO A 431 13.27 40.63 -3.34
CA PRO A 431 14.50 41.37 -3.64
C PRO A 431 15.67 40.46 -3.99
N ASP A 432 16.67 41.04 -4.65
CA ASP A 432 17.92 40.36 -4.97
C ASP A 432 18.53 39.68 -3.73
N LEU A 433 18.88 38.40 -3.88
CA LEU A 433 19.37 37.58 -2.80
C LEU A 433 20.62 36.81 -3.24
N VAL A 434 21.65 36.78 -2.39
CA VAL A 434 22.84 35.97 -2.62
C VAL A 434 22.65 34.62 -1.95
N ILE A 435 22.59 33.54 -2.74
CA ILE A 435 22.47 32.18 -2.22
C ILE A 435 23.83 31.53 -2.11
N THR A 436 24.24 31.26 -0.87
CA THR A 436 25.46 30.54 -0.52
C THR A 436 25.16 29.08 -0.17
N ASN A 437 26.19 28.25 -0.04
CA ASN A 437 26.06 26.87 0.44
C ASN A 437 25.39 26.80 1.82
N ASP A 438 25.77 27.69 2.74
CA ASP A 438 25.21 27.70 4.10
C ASP A 438 23.70 28.04 4.09
N LEU A 439 23.28 28.92 3.17
CA LEU A 439 21.87 29.25 3.00
C LEU A 439 21.08 28.09 2.37
N ILE A 440 21.68 27.33 1.44
CA ILE A 440 21.10 26.09 0.89
C ILE A 440 20.88 25.07 2.01
N HIS A 441 21.91 24.82 2.85
CA HIS A 441 21.82 23.93 4.00
C HIS A 441 20.73 24.39 4.97
N TYR A 442 20.65 25.70 5.24
CA TYR A 442 19.59 26.26 6.08
C TYR A 442 18.19 25.99 5.52
N TYR A 443 17.96 26.22 4.22
CA TYR A 443 16.66 25.93 3.60
C TYR A 443 16.31 24.45 3.66
N HIS A 444 17.29 23.57 3.43
CA HIS A 444 17.14 22.12 3.56
C HIS A 444 16.67 21.72 4.96
N GLU A 445 17.44 22.08 5.98
CA GLU A 445 17.12 21.71 7.36
C GLU A 445 15.80 22.33 7.82
N ARG A 446 15.48 23.55 7.38
CA ARG A 446 14.21 24.20 7.69
C ARG A 446 13.04 23.52 6.97
N ALA A 447 13.18 23.11 5.70
CA ALA A 447 12.16 22.38 4.97
C ALA A 447 11.81 21.06 5.66
N VAL A 448 12.84 20.26 6.00
CA VAL A 448 12.68 18.99 6.73
C VAL A 448 11.99 19.25 8.06
N ARG A 449 12.50 20.18 8.88
CA ARG A 449 11.91 20.49 10.20
C ARG A 449 10.44 20.88 10.09
N LEU A 450 10.10 21.83 9.21
CA LEU A 450 8.73 22.32 9.05
C LEU A 450 7.79 21.22 8.58
N MET A 451 8.21 20.37 7.64
CA MET A 451 7.39 19.28 7.13
C MET A 451 7.14 18.19 8.19
N MET A 452 8.18 17.83 8.95
CA MET A 452 8.09 16.90 10.07
C MET A 452 7.19 17.43 11.19
N GLU A 453 7.31 18.72 11.51
CA GLU A 453 6.48 19.37 12.53
C GLU A 453 5.02 19.50 12.05
N PHE A 454 4.81 19.78 10.76
CA PHE A 454 3.48 19.85 10.16
C PHE A 454 2.76 18.51 10.22
N ALA A 455 3.40 17.44 9.74
CA ALA A 455 2.84 16.09 9.74
C ALA A 455 2.45 15.61 11.14
N ALA A 456 3.27 15.93 12.15
CA ALA A 456 3.00 15.56 13.53
C ALA A 456 1.87 16.37 14.18
N ARG A 457 1.76 17.68 13.88
CA ARG A 457 0.78 18.57 14.53
C ARG A 457 -0.55 18.66 13.80
N PHE A 458 -0.54 18.48 12.48
CA PHE A 458 -1.68 18.67 11.59
C PHE A 458 -1.91 17.43 10.69
N PRO A 459 -2.15 16.24 11.28
CA PRO A 459 -2.31 15.00 10.51
C PRO A 459 -3.55 14.97 9.59
N TYR A 460 -4.52 15.83 9.86
CA TYR A 460 -5.73 16.02 9.05
C TYR A 460 -5.64 17.24 8.13
N ASP A 461 -4.49 17.91 8.04
CA ASP A 461 -4.23 18.90 7.00
C ASP A 461 -3.34 18.27 5.93
N TRP A 462 -3.90 18.16 4.72
CA TRP A 462 -3.30 17.46 3.58
C TRP A 462 -2.79 18.44 2.51
N ALA A 463 -2.64 19.72 2.85
CA ALA A 463 -2.09 20.73 1.96
C ALA A 463 -0.64 20.46 1.54
N VAL A 464 0.05 19.54 2.22
CA VAL A 464 1.46 19.24 2.02
C VAL A 464 1.64 17.72 2.10
N PRO A 465 2.40 17.10 1.17
CA PRO A 465 2.73 15.70 1.29
C PRO A 465 3.55 15.41 2.56
N ARG A 466 3.53 14.15 2.98
CA ARG A 466 4.30 13.63 4.10
C ARG A 466 5.74 13.32 3.67
N PRO A 467 6.75 13.53 4.52
CA PRO A 467 8.12 13.23 4.18
C PRO A 467 8.38 11.72 4.23
N ILE A 468 8.95 11.13 3.17
CA ILE A 468 9.28 9.71 3.11
C ILE A 468 10.43 9.35 4.07
N GLU A 469 11.28 10.32 4.41
CA GLU A 469 12.43 10.14 5.30
C GLU A 469 12.01 9.76 6.72
N ARG A 470 10.74 10.02 7.09
CA ARG A 470 10.21 9.68 8.41
C ARG A 470 8.73 9.38 8.32
N SER A 471 8.41 8.11 8.47
CA SER A 471 7.05 7.67 8.74
C SER A 471 6.74 7.82 10.24
N ILE A 472 5.65 8.50 10.58
CA ILE A 472 5.08 8.57 11.92
C ILE A 472 3.64 8.05 11.91
N MET A 473 3.14 7.64 13.08
CA MET A 473 1.77 7.13 13.25
C MET A 473 0.67 8.10 12.76
N SER A 474 1.00 9.38 12.63
CA SER A 474 0.07 10.44 12.22
C SER A 474 0.16 10.79 10.73
N ASP A 475 1.05 10.13 9.98
CA ASP A 475 1.10 10.30 8.53
C ASP A 475 -0.18 9.77 7.91
N TYR A 476 -0.56 8.54 8.30
CA TYR A 476 -1.85 7.94 7.96
C TYR A 476 -2.93 8.49 8.90
N PRO A 477 -3.86 9.33 8.40
CA PRO A 477 -4.90 9.91 9.23
C PRO A 477 -5.79 8.78 9.78
N LEU A 478 -6.15 8.87 11.06
CA LEU A 478 -7.04 7.87 11.65
C LEU A 478 -8.45 8.08 11.09
N LEU A 479 -8.84 7.24 10.13
CA LEU A 479 -10.16 7.23 9.53
C LEU A 479 -10.93 5.99 9.99
N GLN A 480 -12.25 6.12 10.14
CA GLN A 480 -13.12 5.02 10.53
C GLN A 480 -14.34 4.96 9.61
N LEU A 481 -14.93 3.80 9.36
CA LEU A 481 -16.25 3.68 8.73
C LEU A 481 -17.36 3.86 9.78
N ASP A 482 -18.34 4.70 9.45
CA ASP A 482 -19.58 4.85 10.23
C ASP A 482 -20.54 3.71 9.90
N MET A 483 -20.49 2.65 10.70
CA MET A 483 -21.36 1.48 10.56
C MET A 483 -22.76 1.69 11.18
N TYR A 484 -23.03 2.84 11.81
CA TYR A 484 -24.29 3.11 12.51
C TYR A 484 -25.20 4.06 11.73
N THR A 485 -24.66 4.76 10.74
CA THR A 485 -25.44 5.57 9.80
C THR A 485 -25.64 4.79 8.50
N ALA A 486 -26.82 4.90 7.88
CA ALA A 486 -27.09 4.25 6.60
C ALA A 486 -25.96 4.53 5.57
N PRO A 487 -25.52 3.49 4.83
CA PRO A 487 -24.42 3.62 3.88
C PRO A 487 -24.80 4.63 2.78
N LEU A 488 -23.78 5.24 2.18
CA LEU A 488 -23.93 5.97 0.94
C LEU A 488 -24.31 4.99 -0.17
N THR A 489 -25.20 5.41 -1.07
CA THR A 489 -25.66 4.60 -2.19
C THR A 489 -25.50 5.36 -3.49
N GLY A 490 -25.14 4.67 -4.56
CA GLY A 490 -25.05 5.25 -5.89
C GLY A 490 -24.89 4.17 -6.96
N THR A 491 -24.25 4.50 -8.07
CA THR A 491 -24.00 3.56 -9.17
C THR A 491 -22.52 3.53 -9.51
N ILE A 492 -22.00 2.36 -9.85
CA ILE A 492 -20.61 2.20 -10.30
C ILE A 492 -20.41 2.97 -11.62
N PHE A 493 -19.36 3.79 -11.68
CA PHE A 493 -19.00 4.59 -12.82
C PHE A 493 -18.68 3.71 -14.05
N GLY A 494 -19.16 4.12 -15.21
CA GLY A 494 -18.99 3.38 -16.46
C GLY A 494 -19.96 2.21 -16.62
N THR A 495 -20.89 1.99 -15.66
CA THR A 495 -22.00 1.05 -15.80
C THR A 495 -23.28 1.75 -16.26
N GLY A 496 -24.14 1.05 -17.01
CA GLY A 496 -25.40 1.59 -17.50
C GLY A 496 -25.39 2.04 -18.96
N PRO A 497 -26.58 2.30 -19.53
CA PRO A 497 -26.74 2.64 -20.95
C PRO A 497 -26.05 3.94 -21.36
N ALA A 498 -25.95 4.91 -20.45
CA ALA A 498 -25.35 6.22 -20.70
C ALA A 498 -23.85 6.15 -21.06
N PHE A 499 -23.17 5.09 -20.66
CA PHE A 499 -21.75 4.86 -20.95
C PHE A 499 -21.54 3.85 -22.10
N GLY A 500 -22.61 3.41 -22.78
CA GLY A 500 -22.52 2.44 -23.88
C GLY A 500 -21.96 1.08 -23.46
N SER A 501 -21.95 0.77 -22.16
CA SER A 501 -21.44 -0.50 -21.61
C SER A 501 -22.27 -1.72 -22.06
N GLY A 502 -23.55 -1.52 -22.37
CA GLY A 502 -24.49 -2.62 -22.61
C GLY A 502 -24.87 -3.37 -21.33
N VAL A 503 -24.32 -2.96 -20.17
CA VAL A 503 -24.63 -3.51 -18.85
C VAL A 503 -25.58 -2.56 -18.14
N ALA A 504 -26.52 -3.10 -17.36
CA ALA A 504 -27.38 -2.28 -16.50
C ALA A 504 -26.52 -1.49 -15.50
N ALA A 505 -26.98 -0.29 -15.11
CA ALA A 505 -26.31 0.48 -14.06
C ALA A 505 -26.23 -0.38 -12.79
N GLN A 506 -25.02 -0.58 -12.27
CA GLN A 506 -24.79 -1.44 -11.12
C GLN A 506 -24.91 -0.59 -9.85
N PRO A 507 -25.86 -0.89 -8.94
CA PRO A 507 -25.97 -0.17 -7.68
C PRO A 507 -24.74 -0.49 -6.81
N ALA A 508 -24.24 0.50 -6.10
CA ALA A 508 -23.17 0.37 -5.13
C ALA A 508 -23.57 1.02 -3.80
N ALA A 509 -22.99 0.52 -2.71
CA ALA A 509 -23.16 1.10 -1.39
C ALA A 509 -21.88 0.98 -0.57
N GLN A 510 -21.58 2.01 0.23
CA GLN A 510 -20.41 2.04 1.10
C GLN A 510 -20.67 2.84 2.38
N TRP A 511 -20.13 2.37 3.51
CA TRP A 511 -20.18 3.10 4.77
C TRP A 511 -19.46 4.46 4.65
N ARG A 512 -19.96 5.44 5.41
CA ARG A 512 -19.41 6.79 5.37
C ARG A 512 -18.09 6.85 6.12
N PRO A 513 -17.05 7.52 5.61
CA PRO A 513 -15.85 7.75 6.39
C PRO A 513 -16.11 8.72 7.56
N LEU A 514 -15.34 8.55 8.63
CA LEU A 514 -15.25 9.36 9.82
C LEU A 514 -13.80 9.76 10.01
N SER A 515 -13.60 10.97 10.48
CA SER A 515 -12.30 11.48 10.94
C SER A 515 -12.53 12.15 12.29
N PRO A 516 -11.61 12.03 13.27
CA PRO A 516 -11.77 12.66 14.57
C PRO A 516 -11.70 14.19 14.49
N ARG A 517 -11.21 14.73 13.38
CA ARG A 517 -11.13 16.15 13.08
C ARG A 517 -11.43 16.37 11.60
N PRO A 518 -12.00 17.53 11.22
CA PRO A 518 -12.19 17.89 9.83
C PRO A 518 -10.88 17.77 9.04
N ILE A 519 -10.93 17.08 7.91
CA ILE A 519 -9.82 17.02 6.98
C ILE A 519 -9.79 18.32 6.18
N ARG A 520 -8.63 18.98 6.14
CA ARG A 520 -8.40 20.25 5.46
C ARG A 520 -7.48 20.05 4.28
N HIS A 521 -7.67 20.89 3.26
CA HIS A 521 -6.83 20.92 2.07
C HIS A 521 -6.58 19.52 1.52
N ILE A 522 -7.65 18.73 1.37
CA ILE A 522 -7.58 17.36 0.83
C ILE A 522 -6.81 17.33 -0.49
N GLY A 523 -6.74 18.47 -1.19
CA GLY A 523 -5.96 18.68 -2.39
C GLY A 523 -6.73 18.24 -3.62
N LEU A 524 -6.28 18.68 -4.79
CA LEU A 524 -6.89 18.44 -6.11
C LEU A 524 -6.55 17.07 -6.73
N GLY A 525 -6.45 16.01 -5.93
CA GLY A 525 -6.27 14.68 -6.54
C GLY A 525 -7.58 14.33 -7.20
N GLN A 526 -7.56 14.57 -8.50
CA GLN A 526 -8.63 14.60 -9.48
C GLN A 526 -9.83 15.51 -9.16
N ILE A 527 -10.14 16.35 -10.13
CA ILE A 527 -11.38 17.11 -10.20
C ILE A 527 -12.51 16.10 -10.40
N TYR A 528 -13.02 15.50 -9.32
CA TYR A 528 -14.16 14.57 -9.41
C TYR A 528 -15.18 14.69 -8.27
N PRO A 529 -16.41 15.16 -8.57
CA PRO A 529 -16.80 16.08 -9.63
C PRO A 529 -16.96 17.49 -9.04
N VAL A 530 -16.01 18.38 -9.32
CA VAL A 530 -16.25 19.82 -9.23
C VAL A 530 -16.67 20.26 -10.63
N ASN A 531 -17.98 20.42 -10.84
CA ASN A 531 -18.56 21.21 -11.91
C ASN A 531 -18.05 20.94 -13.34
N GLN A 532 -18.69 19.98 -14.03
CA GLN A 532 -19.08 20.27 -15.41
C GLN A 532 -20.11 21.41 -15.35
N ASN A 533 -19.66 22.66 -15.28
CA ASN A 533 -20.54 23.77 -15.63
C ASN A 533 -20.90 23.56 -17.12
N PRO A 534 -22.16 23.20 -17.45
CA PRO A 534 -22.54 22.84 -18.81
C PRO A 534 -22.39 24.00 -19.81
N GLN A 535 -22.18 25.23 -19.33
CA GLN A 535 -21.99 26.40 -20.19
C GLN A 535 -20.74 26.32 -21.09
N TYR A 536 -19.70 25.55 -20.73
CA TYR A 536 -18.42 25.63 -21.45
C TYR A 536 -18.26 24.65 -22.62
N LEU A 537 -19.17 23.70 -22.83
CA LEU A 537 -19.09 22.73 -23.94
C LEU A 537 -20.40 22.49 -24.71
N GLY A 538 -21.50 23.19 -24.40
CA GLY A 538 -22.78 23.00 -25.08
C GLY A 538 -23.43 21.62 -24.85
N ALA A 539 -22.85 20.81 -23.96
CA ALA A 539 -23.41 19.55 -23.52
C ALA A 539 -24.64 19.82 -22.63
N PRO A 540 -25.72 19.01 -22.75
CA PRO A 540 -26.84 19.11 -21.83
C PRO A 540 -26.36 18.96 -20.39
N PRO A 541 -26.95 19.70 -19.43
CA PRO A 541 -26.60 19.60 -18.01
C PRO A 541 -26.54 18.14 -17.59
N ASN A 542 -25.38 17.72 -17.09
CA ASN A 542 -25.21 16.37 -16.59
C ASN A 542 -26.24 16.18 -15.46
N PRO A 543 -27.19 15.23 -15.58
CA PRO A 543 -28.23 15.02 -14.57
C PRO A 543 -27.66 14.61 -13.20
N MET A 544 -26.36 14.34 -13.11
CA MET A 544 -25.67 13.98 -11.86
C MET A 544 -25.17 15.16 -11.02
N GLY A 545 -25.46 16.42 -11.38
CA GLY A 545 -25.50 17.56 -10.44
C GLY A 545 -24.40 17.61 -9.36
N GLY A 546 -23.13 17.42 -9.76
CA GLY A 546 -21.98 17.43 -8.87
C GLY A 546 -21.64 18.84 -8.40
N GLN A 547 -22.48 19.40 -7.53
CA GLN A 547 -22.07 20.48 -6.63
C GLN A 547 -20.96 19.96 -5.72
N ASP A 548 -20.04 20.85 -5.39
CA ASP A 548 -18.83 20.67 -4.62
C ASP A 548 -18.98 19.72 -3.42
N LYS A 549 -18.83 18.40 -3.64
CA LYS A 549 -18.89 17.39 -2.57
C LYS A 549 -17.80 17.61 -1.52
N LEU A 550 -16.78 18.41 -1.84
CA LEU A 550 -15.62 18.72 -0.99
C LEU A 550 -15.57 20.19 -0.50
N ASP A 551 -16.40 21.12 -0.98
CA ASP A 551 -16.35 22.55 -0.54
C ASP A 551 -16.87 22.77 0.87
N GLY A 552 -17.56 21.78 1.43
CA GLY A 552 -17.75 21.73 2.86
C GLY A 552 -16.43 21.31 3.50
N THR A 553 -15.74 22.24 4.16
CA THR A 553 -15.01 21.89 5.38
C THR A 553 -15.81 20.81 6.10
N ILE A 554 -15.22 19.64 6.35
CA ILE A 554 -15.87 18.44 6.91
C ILE A 554 -16.31 18.74 8.35
N VAL A 555 -17.36 19.54 8.48
CA VAL A 555 -18.06 19.81 9.73
C VAL A 555 -19.20 18.80 9.79
N PRO A 556 -19.43 18.14 10.94
CA PRO A 556 -20.59 17.27 11.12
C PRO A 556 -21.87 17.94 10.61
N GLY A 557 -22.59 17.29 9.69
CA GLY A 557 -23.81 17.85 9.08
C GLY A 557 -23.62 18.73 7.84
N GLY A 558 -22.41 18.77 7.25
CA GLY A 558 -22.15 19.50 5.99
C GLY A 558 -22.99 19.00 4.80
N ALA A 559 -23.26 19.90 3.86
CA ALA A 559 -24.20 19.71 2.75
C ALA A 559 -23.89 18.52 1.82
N SER A 560 -22.62 18.07 1.75
CA SER A 560 -22.25 16.94 0.90
C SER A 560 -22.74 15.59 1.42
N GLY A 561 -23.00 15.49 2.73
CA GLY A 561 -23.37 14.23 3.36
C GLY A 561 -22.39 13.09 3.04
N LEU A 562 -21.10 13.36 2.81
CA LEU A 562 -20.11 12.30 2.53
C LEU A 562 -19.66 11.61 3.83
N MET A 563 -19.48 12.41 4.88
CA MET A 563 -18.93 11.97 6.15
C MET A 563 -20.03 11.43 7.07
N GLY A 564 -19.65 10.50 7.95
CA GLY A 564 -20.54 9.94 8.96
C GLY A 564 -20.74 10.86 10.16
N ASN A 565 -21.49 10.38 11.15
CA ASN A 565 -21.65 11.07 12.42
C ASN A 565 -20.39 10.93 13.29
N LEU A 566 -19.77 12.07 13.64
CA LEU A 566 -18.57 12.11 14.49
C LEU A 566 -18.79 11.47 15.86
N ASP A 567 -20.03 11.46 16.38
CA ASP A 567 -20.38 10.80 17.63
C ASP A 567 -20.24 9.26 17.56
N HIS A 568 -20.06 8.70 16.37
CA HIS A 568 -19.79 7.27 16.16
C HIS A 568 -18.29 6.96 16.07
N TYR A 569 -17.41 7.96 16.15
CA TYR A 569 -15.98 7.74 16.14
C TYR A 569 -15.51 7.06 17.45
N THR A 570 -14.90 5.88 17.32
CA THR A 570 -14.50 5.02 18.45
C THR A 570 -13.01 4.72 18.52
N LEU A 571 -12.21 5.02 17.50
CA LEU A 571 -10.77 4.68 17.51
C LEU A 571 -10.01 5.30 18.70
N GLY A 572 -10.43 6.48 19.17
CA GLY A 572 -9.86 7.14 20.34
C GLY A 572 -10.55 6.84 21.68
N ARG A 573 -11.56 5.97 21.72
CA ARG A 573 -12.27 5.64 22.96
C ARG A 573 -11.45 4.64 23.79
N PRO A 574 -11.52 4.70 25.14
CA PRO A 574 -10.98 3.64 25.99
C PRO A 574 -11.56 2.28 25.58
N PHE A 575 -10.74 1.24 25.68
CA PHE A 575 -11.11 -0.13 25.36
C PHE A 575 -10.43 -1.09 26.34
N ASP A 576 -11.05 -2.25 26.56
CA ASP A 576 -10.42 -3.35 27.28
C ASP A 576 -9.52 -4.15 26.34
N ALA A 577 -8.38 -4.65 26.84
CA ALA A 577 -7.44 -5.41 26.01
C ALA A 577 -8.10 -6.62 25.33
N SER A 578 -9.08 -7.25 25.99
CA SER A 578 -9.86 -8.36 25.42
C SER A 578 -10.73 -7.96 24.22
N GLU A 579 -11.10 -6.68 24.10
CA GLU A 579 -11.81 -6.15 22.93
C GLU A 579 -10.87 -6.00 21.72
N ARG A 580 -9.56 -6.15 21.94
CA ARG A 580 -8.50 -5.97 20.93
C ARG A 580 -7.62 -7.20 20.70
N CYS A 581 -7.87 -8.28 21.41
CA CYS A 581 -7.18 -9.55 21.21
C CYS A 581 -8.07 -10.48 20.39
N ARG A 582 -7.53 -11.00 19.29
CA ARG A 582 -8.06 -12.13 18.55
C ARG A 582 -7.26 -13.37 18.93
N GLU A 583 -7.77 -14.55 18.62
CA GLU A 583 -7.00 -15.78 18.82
C GLU A 583 -6.76 -16.46 17.48
N ILE A 584 -5.50 -16.77 17.20
CA ILE A 584 -5.10 -17.62 16.09
C ILE A 584 -5.12 -19.06 16.61
N VAL A 585 -6.02 -19.86 16.06
CA VAL A 585 -6.23 -21.24 16.46
C VAL A 585 -5.70 -22.16 15.37
N PHE A 586 -4.89 -23.12 15.77
CA PHE A 586 -4.29 -24.09 14.88
C PHE A 586 -4.91 -25.47 15.12
N TRP A 587 -5.34 -26.12 14.05
CA TRP A 587 -5.75 -27.53 14.07
C TRP A 587 -4.90 -28.33 13.09
N THR A 588 -4.82 -29.65 13.31
CA THR A 588 -4.33 -30.60 12.31
C THR A 588 -5.50 -31.40 11.75
N ALA A 589 -5.60 -31.47 10.41
CA ALA A 589 -6.55 -32.29 9.69
C ALA A 589 -5.94 -32.76 8.36
N ASP A 590 -6.22 -34.00 7.95
CA ASP A 590 -5.73 -34.53 6.68
C ASP A 590 -6.66 -34.14 5.52
N TRP A 591 -6.91 -32.85 5.33
CA TRP A 591 -7.92 -32.35 4.40
C TRP A 591 -7.57 -32.65 2.93
N GLN A 592 -6.29 -32.82 2.59
CA GLN A 592 -5.85 -33.27 1.26
C GLN A 592 -6.26 -34.73 0.97
N SER A 593 -6.73 -35.49 1.97
CA SER A 593 -7.24 -36.85 1.76
C SER A 593 -8.63 -36.88 1.12
N TYR A 594 -9.30 -35.73 0.93
CA TYR A 594 -10.57 -35.67 0.21
C TYR A 594 -10.42 -35.96 -1.29
N GLU A 595 -11.37 -36.66 -1.89
CA GLU A 595 -11.34 -37.04 -3.31
C GLU A 595 -11.42 -35.86 -4.30
N ASP A 596 -11.73 -34.66 -3.82
CA ASP A 596 -11.93 -33.46 -4.62
C ASP A 596 -11.09 -32.26 -4.17
N PHE A 597 -10.11 -32.47 -3.29
CA PHE A 597 -9.38 -31.38 -2.63
C PHE A 597 -8.69 -30.42 -3.61
N GLU A 598 -8.26 -30.86 -4.79
CA GLU A 598 -7.69 -30.01 -5.84
C GLU A 598 -8.73 -29.48 -6.82
N THR A 599 -9.75 -30.28 -7.13
CA THR A 599 -10.79 -29.93 -8.12
C THR A 599 -11.86 -28.98 -7.60
N LEU A 600 -11.89 -28.73 -6.29
CA LEU A 600 -12.81 -27.77 -5.70
C LEU A 600 -12.36 -26.34 -6.03
N PRO A 601 -13.31 -25.44 -6.37
CA PRO A 601 -13.04 -24.02 -6.46
C PRO A 601 -12.31 -23.50 -5.23
N SER A 602 -11.42 -22.52 -5.42
CA SER A 602 -10.83 -21.77 -4.31
C SER A 602 -11.89 -21.18 -3.39
N ALA A 603 -11.48 -20.82 -2.17
CA ALA A 603 -12.34 -20.04 -1.29
C ALA A 603 -12.79 -18.74 -2.01
N PRO A 604 -14.02 -18.25 -1.74
CA PRO A 604 -14.49 -17.01 -2.35
C PRO A 604 -13.50 -15.86 -2.13
N VAL A 605 -13.09 -15.27 -3.25
CA VAL A 605 -12.26 -14.07 -3.27
C VAL A 605 -13.15 -12.88 -2.95
N ASP A 606 -12.68 -12.00 -2.07
CA ASP A 606 -13.38 -10.75 -1.79
C ASP A 606 -13.44 -9.93 -3.08
N ALA A 607 -14.62 -9.42 -3.46
CA ALA A 607 -14.78 -8.61 -4.68
C ALA A 607 -13.85 -7.38 -4.67
N SER A 608 -13.51 -6.89 -3.48
CA SER A 608 -12.60 -5.78 -3.23
C SER A 608 -11.13 -6.13 -3.49
N LYS A 609 -10.80 -7.41 -3.72
CA LYS A 609 -9.51 -7.82 -4.27
C LYS A 609 -9.44 -7.64 -5.78
N TYR A 610 -10.54 -7.52 -6.53
CA TYR A 610 -10.42 -7.30 -7.97
C TYR A 610 -9.91 -5.87 -8.24
N PRO A 611 -8.71 -5.70 -8.82
CA PRO A 611 -8.17 -4.37 -9.04
C PRO A 611 -8.93 -3.70 -10.19
N ILE A 612 -9.33 -2.45 -9.96
CA ILE A 612 -10.04 -1.63 -10.94
C ILE A 612 -9.29 -0.30 -11.07
N ALA A 613 -9.12 0.17 -12.31
CA ALA A 613 -8.58 1.50 -12.51
C ALA A 613 -9.61 2.54 -12.04
N GLY A 614 -9.14 3.71 -11.61
CA GLY A 614 -9.99 4.87 -11.45
C GLY A 614 -10.79 5.15 -12.74
N PRO A 615 -11.93 5.84 -12.66
CA PRO A 615 -12.66 6.24 -13.85
C PRO A 615 -11.78 7.15 -14.72
N ARG A 616 -11.61 6.77 -15.99
CA ARG A 616 -10.82 7.52 -16.99
C ARG A 616 -11.68 7.81 -18.21
N MET A 617 -11.48 8.93 -18.88
CA MET A 617 -11.92 9.10 -20.27
C MET A 617 -10.88 8.57 -21.26
N THR A 618 -11.33 8.03 -22.40
CA THR A 618 -10.41 7.74 -23.50
C THR A 618 -10.14 9.03 -24.29
N GLY A 619 -8.89 9.51 -24.29
CA GLY A 619 -8.46 10.65 -25.08
C GLY A 619 -8.11 10.28 -26.54
N THR A 620 -8.88 10.83 -27.48
CA THR A 620 -8.42 11.55 -28.70
C THR A 620 -7.47 10.91 -29.73
N GLY A 621 -7.26 9.60 -29.76
CA GLY A 621 -6.59 8.93 -30.90
C GLY A 621 -7.52 8.62 -32.09
N SER A 622 -8.82 8.45 -31.84
CA SER A 622 -9.80 8.25 -32.91
C SER A 622 -10.22 9.60 -33.50
N ALA A 623 -9.95 9.81 -34.78
CA ALA A 623 -10.41 10.95 -35.57
C ALA A 623 -11.94 11.18 -35.57
N SER A 624 -12.73 10.37 -34.85
CA SER A 624 -14.18 10.47 -34.73
C SER A 624 -14.69 11.36 -33.59
N GLY A 625 -13.84 11.97 -32.75
CA GLY A 625 -14.26 13.05 -31.85
C GLY A 625 -15.30 12.68 -30.77
N ALA A 626 -15.52 11.39 -30.50
CA ALA A 626 -16.40 10.95 -29.43
C ALA A 626 -15.62 10.85 -28.12
N THR A 627 -15.99 11.66 -27.13
CA THR A 627 -15.64 11.49 -25.72
C THR A 627 -16.32 10.22 -25.19
N SER A 628 -15.76 9.04 -25.47
CA SER A 628 -16.18 7.82 -24.79
C SER A 628 -15.52 7.76 -23.42
N TYR A 629 -16.33 7.72 -22.36
CA TYR A 629 -15.87 7.28 -21.05
C TYR A 629 -15.37 5.83 -21.18
N ARG A 630 -14.29 5.47 -20.49
CA ARG A 630 -13.91 4.05 -20.41
C ARG A 630 -15.06 3.28 -19.77
N LYS A 631 -15.48 2.20 -20.43
CA LYS A 631 -16.52 1.34 -19.90
C LYS A 631 -15.97 0.66 -18.65
N TRP A 632 -16.86 0.17 -17.79
CA TRP A 632 -16.45 -0.63 -16.63
C TRP A 632 -15.50 -1.76 -17.03
N GLU A 633 -15.75 -2.42 -18.16
CA GLU A 633 -14.91 -3.47 -18.69
C GLU A 633 -13.48 -2.99 -18.99
N ASP A 634 -13.32 -1.81 -19.58
CA ASP A 634 -12.02 -1.24 -19.94
C ASP A 634 -11.22 -0.88 -18.68
N ARG A 635 -11.88 -0.46 -17.60
CA ARG A 635 -11.23 -0.16 -16.31
C ARG A 635 -10.65 -1.40 -15.64
N MET A 636 -11.23 -2.57 -15.88
CA MET A 636 -10.68 -3.85 -15.44
C MET A 636 -9.43 -4.26 -16.25
N TRP A 637 -9.22 -3.68 -17.44
CA TRP A 637 -8.04 -3.90 -18.30
C TRP A 637 -6.90 -2.90 -18.04
N ASP A 638 -7.21 -1.74 -17.45
CA ASP A 638 -6.27 -0.63 -17.34
C ASP A 638 -5.28 -0.72 -16.19
N VAL A 639 -5.54 -1.60 -15.23
CA VAL A 639 -4.58 -1.88 -14.18
C VAL A 639 -3.59 -2.91 -14.71
N ASP A 640 -2.30 -2.61 -14.57
CA ASP A 640 -1.27 -3.58 -14.84
C ASP A 640 -1.22 -4.61 -13.73
N PHE A 641 -1.57 -5.83 -14.10
CA PHE A 641 -1.74 -7.01 -13.26
C PHE A 641 -0.37 -7.62 -12.90
N VAL A 642 0.57 -6.77 -12.46
CA VAL A 642 1.95 -7.17 -12.17
C VAL A 642 2.07 -7.78 -10.77
N ASP A 643 2.57 -9.01 -10.73
CA ASP A 643 2.74 -9.78 -9.49
C ASP A 643 3.62 -9.10 -8.44
N PRO A 644 4.70 -8.38 -8.82
CA PRO A 644 5.46 -7.54 -7.91
C PRO A 644 4.63 -6.59 -7.04
N HIS A 645 3.56 -6.02 -7.58
CA HIS A 645 2.92 -4.85 -6.98
C HIS A 645 1.46 -5.05 -6.56
N LEU A 646 0.76 -6.08 -7.07
CA LEU A 646 -0.68 -6.27 -6.83
C LEU A 646 -1.04 -7.61 -6.19
N PHE A 647 -0.12 -8.25 -5.48
CA PHE A 647 -0.36 -9.56 -4.87
C PHE A 647 -1.56 -9.58 -3.90
N ALA A 648 -1.84 -8.47 -3.21
CA ALA A 648 -3.00 -8.34 -2.31
C ALA A 648 -4.35 -8.34 -3.05
N PHE A 649 -4.33 -8.07 -4.35
CA PHE A 649 -5.49 -8.03 -5.24
C PHE A 649 -5.69 -9.34 -6.03
N ARG A 650 -4.92 -10.39 -5.71
CA ARG A 650 -5.03 -11.67 -6.40
C ARG A 650 -5.80 -12.69 -5.57
N ASN A 651 -6.21 -13.75 -6.27
CA ASN A 651 -6.52 -14.99 -5.59
C ASN A 651 -5.29 -15.42 -4.77
N PRO A 652 -5.44 -15.76 -3.49
CA PRO A 652 -4.34 -16.26 -2.68
C PRO A 652 -3.72 -17.54 -3.23
N GLU A 653 -4.50 -18.36 -3.94
CA GLU A 653 -4.05 -19.61 -4.57
C GLU A 653 -3.48 -19.39 -5.99
N LYS A 654 -3.29 -18.13 -6.46
CA LYS A 654 -2.97 -17.82 -7.88
C LYS A 654 -1.94 -18.76 -8.50
N THR A 655 -0.80 -18.94 -7.85
CA THR A 655 0.32 -19.77 -8.35
C THR A 655 0.04 -21.26 -8.44
N GLU A 656 -1.08 -21.70 -7.87
CA GLU A 656 -1.54 -23.08 -7.82
C GLU A 656 -2.80 -23.27 -8.67
N LEU A 657 -3.45 -22.18 -9.12
CA LEU A 657 -4.73 -22.23 -9.83
C LEU A 657 -4.63 -22.92 -11.17
N PHE A 658 -5.66 -23.71 -11.47
CA PHE A 658 -5.90 -24.19 -12.82
C PHE A 658 -6.58 -23.12 -13.69
N VAL A 659 -6.11 -22.94 -14.93
CA VAL A 659 -6.59 -21.89 -15.85
C VAL A 659 -7.69 -22.37 -16.81
N ASN A 660 -8.12 -23.63 -16.69
CA ASN A 660 -9.16 -24.19 -17.54
C ASN A 660 -9.99 -25.25 -16.79
N SER A 661 -11.12 -25.65 -17.37
CA SER A 661 -12.09 -26.56 -16.72
C SER A 661 -11.74 -28.06 -16.78
N ASN A 662 -10.62 -28.46 -17.39
CA ASN A 662 -10.25 -29.89 -17.47
C ASN A 662 -10.01 -30.62 -16.13
N PRO A 663 -9.51 -29.99 -15.04
CA PRO A 663 -9.14 -30.71 -13.81
C PRO A 663 -10.25 -31.60 -13.24
N ALA A 664 -11.49 -31.16 -13.32
CA ALA A 664 -12.64 -31.91 -12.79
C ALA A 664 -12.81 -33.29 -13.44
N ASN A 665 -12.41 -33.45 -14.70
CA ASN A 665 -12.54 -34.68 -15.49
C ASN A 665 -11.22 -35.44 -15.66
N ALA A 666 -10.10 -34.84 -15.28
CA ALA A 666 -8.78 -35.46 -15.39
C ALA A 666 -8.61 -36.59 -14.37
N PRO A 667 -7.99 -37.73 -14.75
CA PRO A 667 -7.66 -38.79 -13.80
C PRO A 667 -6.53 -38.35 -12.87
N THR A 668 -6.48 -38.96 -11.67
CA THR A 668 -5.36 -38.78 -10.73
C THR A 668 -4.02 -39.11 -11.39
N GLY A 669 -3.00 -38.27 -11.14
CA GLY A 669 -1.68 -38.35 -11.73
C GLY A 669 -1.51 -37.62 -13.07
N THR A 670 -2.56 -36.96 -13.59
CA THR A 670 -2.46 -36.15 -14.81
C THR A 670 -1.55 -34.95 -14.58
N ASP A 671 -0.56 -34.75 -15.44
CA ASP A 671 0.34 -33.60 -15.41
C ASP A 671 -0.41 -32.28 -15.66
N THR A 672 -0.31 -31.36 -14.71
CA THR A 672 -1.00 -30.05 -14.72
C THR A 672 -0.08 -28.89 -15.07
N THR A 673 1.18 -29.13 -15.41
CA THR A 673 2.17 -28.07 -15.66
C THR A 673 1.68 -27.04 -16.70
N SER A 674 0.95 -27.48 -17.71
CA SER A 674 0.38 -26.61 -18.76
C SER A 674 -0.96 -25.94 -18.39
N TRP A 675 -1.54 -26.30 -17.24
CA TRP A 675 -2.82 -25.81 -16.76
C TRP A 675 -2.67 -24.80 -15.63
N GLU A 676 -1.48 -24.61 -15.09
CA GLU A 676 -1.25 -23.74 -13.96
C GLU A 676 -0.93 -22.31 -14.37
N MET A 677 -1.40 -21.36 -13.56
CA MET A 677 -0.98 -19.98 -13.65
C MET A 677 0.33 -19.77 -12.88
N LEU A 678 1.45 -20.10 -13.51
CA LEU A 678 2.76 -19.74 -12.94
C LEU A 678 2.94 -18.22 -12.99
N ASN A 679 3.84 -17.68 -12.17
CA ASN A 679 4.27 -16.28 -12.25
C ASN A 679 4.84 -16.03 -13.65
N VAL A 680 4.01 -15.49 -14.54
CA VAL A 680 4.39 -15.25 -15.92
C VAL A 680 5.23 -13.97 -15.96
N THR A 681 6.24 -13.95 -16.84
CA THR A 681 7.02 -12.74 -17.12
C THR A 681 6.10 -11.56 -17.47
N LEU A 682 6.58 -10.32 -17.26
CA LEU A 682 5.84 -9.05 -17.49
C LEU A 682 4.96 -9.01 -18.76
N ASP A 683 5.34 -9.76 -19.81
CA ASP A 683 4.69 -9.76 -21.12
C ASP A 683 3.44 -10.66 -21.25
N ASP A 684 3.14 -11.57 -20.31
CA ASP A 684 2.02 -12.53 -20.43
C ASP A 684 1.12 -12.61 -19.16
N THR A 685 0.81 -11.43 -18.62
CA THR A 685 -0.16 -11.23 -17.52
C THR A 685 -1.63 -11.34 -17.96
N SER A 686 -1.90 -11.93 -19.13
CA SER A 686 -3.20 -11.82 -19.81
C SER A 686 -4.26 -12.84 -19.38
N SER A 687 -3.87 -13.94 -18.75
CA SER A 687 -4.75 -15.12 -18.57
C SER A 687 -5.84 -14.94 -17.50
N ASP A 688 -5.58 -14.26 -16.37
CA ASP A 688 -6.61 -13.90 -15.37
C ASP A 688 -6.99 -12.40 -15.37
N LYS A 689 -6.38 -11.61 -16.25
CA LYS A 689 -6.73 -10.21 -16.47
C LYS A 689 -7.93 -10.11 -17.41
N GLY A 690 -8.87 -9.21 -17.10
CA GLY A 690 -9.92 -8.79 -18.03
C GLY A 690 -11.35 -9.12 -17.63
N SER A 691 -12.29 -8.55 -18.39
CA SER A 691 -13.74 -8.61 -18.14
C SER A 691 -14.42 -9.88 -18.65
N GLY A 692 -13.70 -10.72 -19.41
CA GLY A 692 -14.21 -11.97 -19.95
C GLY A 692 -14.62 -12.94 -18.85
N LEU A 693 -15.68 -13.72 -19.10
CA LEU A 693 -16.16 -14.70 -18.12
C LEU A 693 -15.05 -15.69 -17.73
N GLU A 694 -14.26 -16.16 -18.69
CA GLU A 694 -13.16 -17.10 -18.42
C GLU A 694 -12.07 -16.48 -17.54
N ASN A 695 -11.60 -15.26 -17.84
CA ASN A 695 -10.63 -14.56 -16.99
C ASN A 695 -11.15 -14.38 -15.56
N ARG A 696 -12.44 -14.03 -15.39
CA ARG A 696 -13.07 -13.91 -14.07
C ARG A 696 -13.17 -15.25 -13.36
N LYS A 697 -13.45 -16.35 -14.07
CA LYS A 697 -13.47 -17.69 -13.45
C LYS A 697 -12.08 -18.09 -12.96
N ILE A 698 -11.04 -17.79 -13.75
CA ILE A 698 -9.65 -18.03 -13.39
C ILE A 698 -9.26 -17.17 -12.19
N PHE A 699 -9.52 -15.86 -12.23
CA PHE A 699 -9.29 -14.96 -11.09
C PHE A 699 -9.97 -15.45 -9.80
N ASN A 700 -11.21 -15.93 -9.88
CA ASN A 700 -11.94 -16.46 -8.73
C ASN A 700 -11.53 -17.90 -8.34
N GLY A 701 -10.59 -18.52 -9.06
CA GLY A 701 -10.12 -19.88 -8.80
C GLY A 701 -11.21 -20.95 -8.98
N LEU A 702 -12.14 -20.76 -9.92
CA LEU A 702 -13.30 -21.65 -10.06
C LEU A 702 -12.97 -23.05 -10.59
N TYR A 703 -11.76 -23.26 -11.10
CA TYR A 703 -11.34 -24.53 -11.70
C TYR A 703 -10.56 -25.44 -10.75
N GLY A 704 -10.23 -24.96 -9.55
CA GLY A 704 -9.40 -25.67 -8.60
C GLY A 704 -7.93 -25.25 -8.62
N ALA A 705 -7.11 -25.97 -7.86
CA ALA A 705 -5.69 -25.67 -7.68
C ALA A 705 -4.84 -26.91 -7.35
N ASP A 706 -3.57 -26.90 -7.76
CA ASP A 706 -2.51 -27.85 -7.38
C ASP A 706 -2.03 -27.56 -5.94
N ARG A 707 -2.90 -27.83 -4.96
CA ARG A 707 -2.71 -27.41 -3.56
C ARG A 707 -1.58 -28.13 -2.82
N ASN A 708 -1.03 -29.20 -3.40
CA ASN A 708 0.16 -29.86 -2.88
C ASN A 708 1.44 -29.53 -3.68
N PHE A 709 1.28 -28.69 -4.72
CA PHE A 709 2.34 -28.16 -5.56
C PHE A 709 3.21 -29.22 -6.23
N ASN A 710 2.61 -30.35 -6.62
CA ASN A 710 3.32 -31.48 -7.22
C ASN A 710 3.15 -31.59 -8.74
N LYS A 711 2.43 -30.63 -9.35
CA LYS A 711 2.18 -30.53 -10.80
C LYS A 711 1.38 -31.70 -11.36
N ARG A 712 0.53 -32.31 -10.52
CA ARG A 712 -0.37 -33.39 -10.92
C ARG A 712 -1.73 -33.23 -10.26
N ILE A 713 -2.77 -33.66 -10.95
CA ILE A 713 -4.09 -33.81 -10.33
C ILE A 713 -4.06 -34.96 -9.33
N ASP A 714 -4.35 -34.67 -8.08
CA ASP A 714 -4.51 -35.65 -7.01
C ASP A 714 -5.95 -35.71 -6.48
N ARG A 715 -6.31 -36.92 -6.06
CA ARG A 715 -7.59 -37.21 -5.40
C ARG A 715 -7.32 -38.12 -4.24
N GLY A 716 -7.71 -37.69 -3.04
CA GLY A 716 -7.55 -38.51 -1.86
C GLY A 716 -8.62 -39.62 -1.75
N PRO A 717 -8.43 -40.58 -0.83
CA PRO A 717 -9.31 -41.72 -0.66
C PRO A 717 -10.62 -41.42 0.11
N VAL A 718 -10.76 -40.23 0.70
CA VAL A 718 -11.89 -39.88 1.55
C VAL A 718 -13.02 -39.27 0.70
N PRO A 719 -14.23 -39.86 0.69
CA PRO A 719 -15.36 -39.31 -0.06
C PRO A 719 -15.81 -37.94 0.47
N ARG A 720 -16.40 -37.12 -0.40
CA ARG A 720 -16.94 -35.78 -0.06
C ARG A 720 -17.96 -35.77 1.09
N SER A 721 -18.66 -36.88 1.29
CA SER A 721 -19.70 -37.04 2.31
C SER A 721 -19.16 -37.30 3.72
N VAL A 722 -17.87 -37.61 3.86
CA VAL A 722 -17.24 -37.90 5.14
C VAL A 722 -16.73 -36.62 5.78
N ARG A 723 -16.99 -36.44 7.07
CA ARG A 723 -16.42 -35.34 7.86
C ARG A 723 -15.12 -35.81 8.52
N LEU A 724 -14.08 -34.99 8.48
CA LEU A 724 -12.79 -35.26 9.13
C LEU A 724 -12.71 -34.50 10.45
N ARG A 725 -12.16 -35.14 11.49
CA ARG A 725 -11.91 -34.48 12.77
C ARG A 725 -10.62 -33.67 12.72
N ALA A 726 -10.74 -32.35 12.83
CA ALA A 726 -9.65 -31.43 13.09
C ALA A 726 -9.32 -31.43 14.59
N VAL A 727 -8.06 -31.66 14.94
CA VAL A 727 -7.59 -31.69 16.34
C VAL A 727 -6.85 -30.39 16.64
N GLN A 728 -7.28 -29.64 17.66
CA GLN A 728 -6.60 -28.41 18.05
C GLN A 728 -5.19 -28.74 18.55
N VAL A 729 -4.18 -28.07 17.99
CA VAL A 729 -2.78 -28.28 18.36
C VAL A 729 -2.22 -27.12 19.17
N ALA A 730 -2.59 -25.88 18.83
CA ALA A 730 -2.13 -24.67 19.51
C ALA A 730 -3.14 -23.52 19.39
N ARG A 731 -3.02 -22.54 20.29
CA ARG A 731 -3.80 -21.31 20.30
C ARG A 731 -2.89 -20.17 20.74
N PHE A 732 -2.90 -19.08 20.00
CA PHE A 732 -2.08 -17.91 20.28
C PHE A 732 -2.96 -16.66 20.34
N ASN A 733 -2.79 -15.86 21.38
CA ASN A 733 -3.40 -14.54 21.43
C ASN A 733 -2.65 -13.62 20.47
N PHE A 734 -3.39 -12.96 19.61
CA PHE A 734 -2.88 -11.99 18.64
C PHE A 734 -3.54 -10.64 18.90
N TYR A 735 -2.74 -9.61 19.08
CA TYR A 735 -3.22 -8.24 19.13
C TYR A 735 -3.34 -7.73 17.70
N ASP A 736 -4.57 -7.59 17.21
CA ASP A 736 -4.86 -7.11 15.87
C ASP A 736 -4.88 -5.57 15.89
N PRO A 737 -3.84 -4.89 15.41
CA PRO A 737 -3.74 -3.45 15.56
C PRO A 737 -4.76 -2.76 14.65
N ARG A 738 -5.59 -1.87 15.21
CA ARG A 738 -6.49 -1.01 14.40
C ARG A 738 -5.75 -0.14 13.39
N ILE A 739 -4.51 0.24 13.71
CA ILE A 739 -3.71 1.19 12.96
C ILE A 739 -2.29 0.64 12.82
N PRO A 740 -1.67 0.75 11.64
CA PRO A 740 -0.24 0.49 11.50
C PRO A 740 0.59 1.42 12.36
N CYS A 741 1.12 0.89 13.44
CA CYS A 741 2.16 1.55 14.21
C CYS A 741 3.46 0.82 13.94
N LEU A 742 4.19 1.23 12.91
CA LEU A 742 5.62 0.90 12.83
C LEU A 742 6.33 1.72 13.92
N LEU A 743 6.50 1.11 15.10
CA LEU A 743 7.42 1.60 16.11
C LEU A 743 8.83 1.38 15.55
N ARG A 744 9.37 2.38 14.84
CA ARG A 744 10.79 2.41 14.48
C ARG A 744 11.66 2.73 15.68
#